data_AF-A0A9E2UYT5-F1
#
_entry.id   AF-A0A9E2UYT5-F1
#
_cell.length_a   1.000
_cell.length_b   1.000
_cell.length_c   1.000
_cell.angle_alpha   90.00
_cell.angle_beta   90.00
_cell.angle_gamma   90.00
#
_symmetry.space_group_name_H-M   'P 1'
#
loop_
_entity.id
_entity.type
_entity.pdbx_description
1 polymer ?
#
loop_
_entity_poly.entity_id
_entity_poly.type
_entity_poly.pdbx_seq_one_letter_code
_entity_poly.pdbx_strand_id
1 'polypeptide(L)'
;GLLILLAVLFLAGSWYGKTVAGQNAAGSRRILHYVDPMNPAHTSAEPGLAPCGMKMEPVYAEDGGQAAGSAMPPGSVKITPEKQQIIGVRVATVEKSPRTYTLRTVGKVAVDETRTYRLNAFSDGFITKVYDISTGSLVRKDEPLAMFYSKDLFTALQTYYYAVYALDNLQQHGQQLPASQKHLLEAQKRAAEYNLMNLGVNSQQIKDLIRSKEITQEIIINAPATSFVLTRNVTPGQKFVSGEELFRLADLSRVWIQADLFKNEARYVRPGEKVKVTLADQDESYMATVSEVLPEFDPATLTIKVRLEMDNPGFTLRPGMFVDVEFPINKPPTVNVPVDAIMDSGLKQTIFVERGNGYFEPRRVKTGWRLGDRVEIVEGLEPGERIVVSGNFLIDSESRMKLAAAGFFGNVVKDPVCGMDLDEGKARTAGLKIEHQGKSYYFCSDTCQRQFTKTPERYVTKPEESSAPERVESLPKAQVAPEKTQDPACGHEVDETQAKAAGLTSIYKGKTYYFCSYRCNKQFDKDPERYLHPEAQGGSGGSQAPVVAKTAQDPVCGLPVATGPAKQAGRTSEYQGKMYYFDTDGCKQRFDKDPQHYLSGSSGATLPQTYPQVPTNPDLLLRLRRDSIRAIPPGKGQALLEDPPQESQVKPAAPQTPPMQPPAQPTPPPQPQAPPPPHRPPGGGGHQHD
;
A
#
# COMPACT_ATOMS: atom_id res chain seq x y z
N GLY A 1 12.56 -49.86 73.18
CA GLY A 1 13.34 -48.62 73.26
C GLY A 1 12.85 -47.57 72.28
N LEU A 2 13.22 -47.71 71.01
CA LEU A 2 12.99 -46.70 69.95
C LEU A 2 11.50 -46.39 69.67
N LEU A 3 10.62 -47.40 69.65
CA LEU A 3 9.18 -47.22 69.41
C LEU A 3 8.46 -46.47 70.54
N ILE A 4 8.91 -46.64 71.78
CA ILE A 4 8.35 -45.93 72.94
C ILE A 4 8.78 -44.46 72.90
N LEU A 5 10.02 -44.19 72.46
CA LEU A 5 10.54 -42.84 72.33
C LEU A 5 9.83 -42.05 71.21
N LEU A 6 9.49 -42.71 70.11
CA LEU A 6 8.68 -42.12 69.03
C LEU A 6 7.23 -41.86 69.45
N ALA A 7 6.61 -42.75 70.23
CA ALA A 7 5.25 -42.54 70.75
C ALA A 7 5.19 -41.37 71.75
N VAL A 8 6.20 -41.24 72.61
CA VAL A 8 6.30 -40.12 73.56
C VAL A 8 6.56 -38.78 72.83
N LEU A 9 7.40 -38.77 71.79
CA LEU A 9 7.62 -37.58 70.96
C LEU A 9 6.37 -37.19 70.15
N PHE A 10 5.59 -38.15 69.66
CA PHE A 10 4.35 -37.89 68.93
C PHE A 10 3.24 -37.36 69.86
N LEU A 11 3.14 -37.91 71.07
CA LEU A 11 2.21 -37.42 72.09
C LEU A 11 2.60 -36.03 72.61
N ALA A 12 3.89 -35.78 72.86
CA ALA A 12 4.42 -34.47 73.24
C ALA A 12 4.22 -33.43 72.12
N GLY A 13 4.42 -33.80 70.86
CA GLY A 13 4.14 -32.96 69.70
C GLY A 13 2.64 -32.64 69.54
N SER A 14 1.76 -33.61 69.79
CA SER A 14 0.31 -33.37 69.74
C SER A 14 -0.21 -32.51 70.90
N TRP A 15 0.44 -32.57 72.06
CA TRP A 15 0.08 -31.76 73.22
C TRP A 15 0.59 -30.32 73.06
N TYR A 16 1.82 -30.14 72.54
CA TYR A 16 2.35 -28.81 72.19
C TYR A 16 1.56 -28.16 71.04
N GLY A 17 1.12 -28.94 70.05
CA GLY A 17 0.24 -28.48 68.97
C GLY A 17 -1.16 -28.06 69.44
N LYS A 18 -1.68 -28.65 70.53
CA LYS A 18 -2.98 -28.29 71.13
C LYS A 18 -2.89 -27.12 72.12
N THR A 19 -1.72 -26.83 72.71
CA THR A 19 -1.52 -25.67 73.60
C THR A 19 -1.07 -24.39 72.86
N VAL A 20 -0.57 -24.49 71.62
CA VAL A 20 -0.23 -23.30 70.79
C VAL A 20 -1.34 -22.94 69.79
N ALA A 21 -2.33 -23.81 69.58
CA ALA A 21 -3.54 -23.51 68.79
C ALA A 21 -4.68 -22.84 69.62
N GLY A 22 -4.40 -22.45 70.88
CA GLY A 22 -5.39 -21.90 71.82
C GLY A 22 -5.16 -20.46 72.28
N GLN A 23 -4.25 -19.70 71.64
CA GLN A 23 -4.01 -18.28 71.94
C GLN A 23 -3.77 -17.47 70.66
N ASN A 24 -4.82 -17.32 69.85
CA ASN A 24 -5.03 -16.16 68.95
C ASN A 24 -6.48 -16.18 68.42
N ALA A 25 -7.43 -16.33 69.35
CA ALA A 25 -8.81 -15.93 69.12
C ALA A 25 -9.03 -14.63 69.90
N ALA A 26 -9.61 -13.64 69.22
CA ALA A 26 -9.97 -12.30 69.70
C ALA A 26 -8.83 -11.26 69.81
N GLY A 27 -8.10 -11.04 68.70
CA GLY A 27 -7.77 -9.67 68.35
C GLY A 27 -9.08 -8.96 67.99
N SER A 28 -9.61 -8.13 68.89
CA SER A 28 -10.85 -7.39 68.71
C SER A 28 -10.74 -6.40 67.56
N ARG A 29 -10.93 -6.87 66.32
CA ARG A 29 -11.11 -5.98 65.17
C ARG A 29 -12.33 -5.12 65.46
N ARG A 30 -12.12 -3.80 65.54
CA ARG A 30 -13.19 -2.86 65.83
C ARG A 30 -14.22 -2.93 64.70
N ILE A 31 -15.39 -3.45 65.02
CA ILE A 31 -16.54 -3.41 64.12
C ILE A 31 -16.95 -1.94 63.99
N LEU A 32 -16.98 -1.43 62.75
CA LEU A 32 -17.39 -0.07 62.47
C LEU A 32 -18.92 0.04 62.45
N HIS A 33 -19.56 -0.88 61.72
CA HIS A 33 -21.01 -1.03 61.61
C HIS A 33 -21.34 -2.39 60.96
N TYR A 34 -22.60 -2.78 61.00
CA TYR A 34 -23.14 -3.96 60.32
C TYR A 34 -23.91 -3.52 59.07
N VAL A 35 -23.84 -4.30 57.98
CA VAL A 35 -24.48 -3.97 56.69
C VAL A 35 -25.41 -5.10 56.28
N ASP A 36 -26.53 -4.75 55.63
CA ASP A 36 -27.42 -5.72 54.99
C ASP A 36 -26.75 -6.30 53.72
N PRO A 37 -26.56 -7.63 53.62
CA PRO A 37 -25.92 -8.27 52.48
C PRO A 37 -26.61 -7.99 51.13
N MET A 38 -27.91 -7.67 51.13
CA MET A 38 -28.69 -7.41 49.92
C MET A 38 -28.91 -5.93 49.64
N ASN A 39 -28.75 -5.05 50.64
CA ASN A 39 -28.85 -3.61 50.45
C ASN A 39 -27.75 -2.85 51.23
N PRO A 40 -26.59 -2.58 50.61
CA PRO A 40 -25.45 -1.94 51.25
C PRO A 40 -25.72 -0.54 51.83
N ALA A 41 -26.82 0.11 51.45
CA ALA A 41 -27.22 1.39 52.01
C ALA A 41 -27.82 1.29 53.42
N HIS A 42 -28.29 0.10 53.83
CA HIS A 42 -28.79 -0.13 55.19
C HIS A 42 -27.65 -0.60 56.10
N THR A 43 -27.31 0.27 57.05
CA THR A 43 -26.29 0.00 58.06
C THR A 43 -26.88 0.11 59.46
N SER A 44 -26.33 -0.67 60.40
CA SER A 44 -26.70 -0.66 61.82
C SER A 44 -25.45 -0.63 62.69
N ALA A 45 -25.50 0.08 63.81
CA ALA A 45 -24.43 0.05 64.80
C ALA A 45 -24.40 -1.27 65.60
N GLU A 46 -25.54 -1.96 65.67
CA GLU A 46 -25.74 -3.18 66.46
C GLU A 46 -26.01 -4.40 65.57
N PRO A 47 -25.57 -5.60 65.99
CA PRO A 47 -25.88 -6.84 65.28
C PRO A 47 -27.38 -7.10 65.33
N GLY A 48 -28.00 -7.33 64.17
CA GLY A 48 -29.45 -7.51 64.07
C GLY A 48 -29.89 -8.17 62.77
N LEU A 49 -31.21 -8.29 62.62
CA LEU A 49 -31.84 -8.68 61.37
C LEU A 49 -32.09 -7.42 60.53
N ALA A 50 -31.68 -7.45 59.28
CA ALA A 50 -32.02 -6.44 58.30
C ALA A 50 -33.54 -6.40 58.06
N PRO A 51 -34.11 -5.31 57.52
CA PRO A 51 -35.52 -5.25 57.13
C PRO A 51 -35.95 -6.38 56.18
N CYS A 52 -35.00 -6.97 55.44
CA CYS A 52 -35.19 -8.11 54.56
C CYS A 52 -35.17 -9.49 55.27
N GLY A 53 -35.04 -9.52 56.60
CA GLY A 53 -35.08 -10.73 57.42
C GLY A 53 -33.79 -11.55 57.45
N MET A 54 -32.69 -11.03 56.90
CA MET A 54 -31.36 -11.67 56.97
C MET A 54 -30.46 -11.07 58.04
N LYS A 55 -29.53 -11.88 58.56
CA LYS A 55 -28.61 -11.45 59.61
C LYS A 55 -27.58 -10.49 59.03
N MET A 56 -27.45 -9.31 59.64
CA MET A 56 -26.52 -8.26 59.20
C MET A 56 -25.06 -8.71 59.40
N GLU A 57 -24.19 -8.39 58.45
CA GLU A 57 -22.78 -8.79 58.49
C GLU A 57 -21.88 -7.67 59.05
N PRO A 58 -20.91 -7.97 59.94
CA PRO A 58 -20.03 -6.97 60.54
C PRO A 58 -18.97 -6.48 59.55
N VAL A 59 -18.87 -5.16 59.38
CA VAL A 59 -17.78 -4.48 58.65
C VAL A 59 -16.73 -4.03 59.66
N TYR A 60 -15.51 -4.55 59.50
CA TYR A 60 -14.38 -4.25 60.39
C TYR A 60 -13.59 -3.04 59.89
N ALA A 61 -13.02 -2.27 60.81
CA ALA A 61 -12.01 -1.27 60.45
C ALA A 61 -10.81 -1.98 59.81
N GLU A 62 -10.43 -1.59 58.59
CA GLU A 62 -9.16 -2.04 58.01
C GLU A 62 -8.01 -1.41 58.81
N ASP A 63 -6.97 -2.20 59.08
CA ASP A 63 -5.71 -1.74 59.68
C ASP A 63 -5.00 -0.76 58.73
N GLY A 64 -5.42 0.50 58.80
CA GLY A 64 -4.79 1.64 58.15
C GLY A 64 -3.58 2.13 58.95
N GLY A 65 -2.50 1.36 58.93
CA GLY A 65 -1.16 1.88 59.26
C GLY A 65 -0.69 2.81 58.15
N GLN A 66 -0.53 4.09 58.48
CA GLN A 66 -0.17 5.17 57.56
C GLN A 66 1.07 4.87 56.70
N ALA A 67 0.91 5.05 55.39
CA ALA A 67 1.79 5.91 54.61
C ALA A 67 0.90 6.94 53.89
N ALA A 68 0.37 7.89 54.66
CA ALA A 68 -0.20 9.12 54.12
C ALA A 68 0.96 9.99 53.63
N GLY A 69 1.25 9.87 52.34
CA GLY A 69 2.27 10.66 51.67
C GLY A 69 2.04 10.88 50.18
N SER A 70 0.85 10.56 49.65
CA SER A 70 0.35 11.09 48.37
C SER A 70 -1.14 10.80 48.32
N ALA A 71 -2.00 11.79 48.03
CA ALA A 71 -3.34 11.50 47.54
C ALA A 71 -3.17 10.62 46.29
N MET A 72 -3.49 9.33 46.39
CA MET A 72 -3.30 8.43 45.25
C MET A 72 -4.18 8.90 44.09
N PRO A 73 -3.68 8.86 42.85
CA PRO A 73 -4.45 9.32 41.70
C PRO A 73 -5.83 8.64 41.61
N PRO A 74 -6.87 9.36 41.17
CA PRO A 74 -8.20 8.78 40.99
C PRO A 74 -8.15 7.50 40.15
N GLY A 75 -8.81 6.44 40.64
CA GLY A 75 -8.82 5.13 39.99
C GLY A 75 -7.71 4.19 40.44
N SER A 76 -6.85 4.60 41.38
CA SER A 76 -5.89 3.67 42.00
C SER A 76 -6.61 2.59 42.82
N VAL A 77 -6.20 1.34 42.67
CA VAL A 77 -6.84 0.18 43.30
C VAL A 77 -5.84 -0.58 44.16
N LYS A 78 -6.25 -0.91 45.40
CA LYS A 78 -5.56 -1.89 46.24
C LYS A 78 -6.08 -3.30 45.95
N ILE A 79 -5.20 -4.22 45.56
CA ILE A 79 -5.48 -5.64 45.37
C ILE A 79 -4.53 -6.43 46.26
N THR A 80 -5.05 -7.30 47.11
CA THR A 80 -4.22 -8.07 48.05
C THR A 80 -3.37 -9.11 47.30
N PRO A 81 -2.21 -9.53 47.84
CA PRO A 81 -1.34 -10.52 47.19
C PRO A 81 -2.07 -11.83 46.84
N GLU A 82 -2.98 -12.31 47.69
CA GLU A 82 -3.76 -13.52 47.45
C GLU A 82 -4.69 -13.34 46.24
N LYS A 83 -5.37 -12.19 46.16
CA LYS A 83 -6.22 -11.85 45.01
C LYS A 83 -5.40 -11.71 43.73
N GLN A 84 -4.22 -11.08 43.79
CA GLN A 84 -3.30 -10.97 42.65
C GLN A 84 -2.88 -12.34 42.11
N GLN A 85 -2.61 -13.30 43.00
CA GLN A 85 -2.25 -14.66 42.61
C GLN A 85 -3.42 -15.40 41.95
N ILE A 86 -4.64 -15.26 42.49
CA ILE A 86 -5.85 -15.90 41.92
C ILE A 86 -6.14 -15.40 40.51
N ILE A 87 -6.01 -14.09 40.28
CA ILE A 87 -6.29 -13.48 38.96
C ILE A 87 -5.08 -13.51 38.01
N GLY A 88 -3.96 -14.11 38.44
CA GLY A 88 -2.77 -14.30 37.61
C GLY A 88 -2.02 -13.00 37.25
N VAL A 89 -2.03 -12.00 38.14
CA VAL A 89 -1.33 -10.73 37.89
C VAL A 89 0.17 -10.98 37.74
N ARG A 90 0.73 -10.49 36.63
CA ARG A 90 2.16 -10.46 36.39
C ARG A 90 2.61 -9.03 36.20
N VAL A 91 3.77 -8.72 36.77
CA VAL A 91 4.38 -7.40 36.69
C VAL A 91 5.76 -7.50 36.05
N ALA A 92 6.11 -6.50 35.28
CA ALA A 92 7.40 -6.38 34.63
C ALA A 92 8.02 -5.01 34.91
N THR A 93 9.35 -4.96 34.98
CA THR A 93 10.07 -3.70 35.10
C THR A 93 10.21 -3.04 33.73
N VAL A 94 10.00 -1.73 33.69
CA VAL A 94 10.13 -0.92 32.49
C VAL A 94 11.61 -0.67 32.22
N GLU A 95 12.08 -1.09 31.05
CA GLU A 95 13.48 -0.92 30.65
C GLU A 95 13.59 -0.03 29.41
N LYS A 96 14.73 0.67 29.30
CA LYS A 96 15.17 1.31 28.06
C LYS A 96 15.96 0.29 27.27
N SER A 97 15.49 -0.05 26.07
CA SER A 97 16.24 -0.94 25.18
C SER A 97 16.59 -0.18 23.90
N PRO A 98 17.86 -0.17 23.46
CA PRO A 98 18.16 0.17 22.08
C PRO A 98 17.47 -0.85 21.19
N ARG A 99 16.62 -0.39 20.27
CA ARG A 99 15.99 -1.25 19.28
C ARG A 99 16.27 -0.70 17.90
N THR A 100 16.82 -1.55 17.04
CA THR A 100 16.75 -1.38 15.60
C THR A 100 15.34 -1.80 15.19
N TYR A 101 14.62 -0.88 14.55
CA TYR A 101 13.28 -1.11 14.02
C TYR A 101 13.43 -1.57 12.58
N THR A 102 12.76 -2.65 12.21
CA THR A 102 12.69 -3.06 10.81
C THR A 102 11.41 -2.50 10.22
N LEU A 103 11.53 -1.50 9.36
CA LEU A 103 10.43 -1.02 8.56
C LEU A 103 10.33 -1.88 7.29
N ARG A 104 9.18 -2.50 7.10
CA ARG A 104 8.91 -3.37 5.95
C ARG A 104 8.00 -2.65 4.97
N THR A 105 8.35 -2.69 3.70
CA THR A 105 7.52 -2.18 2.61
C THR A 105 7.72 -3.03 1.36
N VAL A 106 6.92 -2.78 0.34
CA VAL A 106 7.05 -3.39 -0.98
C VAL A 106 7.77 -2.40 -1.90
N GLY A 107 8.74 -2.91 -2.64
CA GLY A 107 9.43 -2.20 -3.71
C GLY A 107 9.04 -2.73 -5.07
N LYS A 108 9.05 -1.87 -6.09
CA LYS A 108 8.91 -2.26 -7.50
C LYS A 108 10.26 -2.12 -8.21
N VAL A 109 10.70 -3.18 -8.87
CA VAL A 109 11.91 -3.18 -9.69
C VAL A 109 11.67 -2.33 -10.92
N ALA A 110 12.58 -1.39 -11.17
CA ALA A 110 12.59 -0.48 -12.30
C ALA A 110 13.95 -0.55 -13.03
N VAL A 111 13.92 -0.17 -14.29
CA VAL A 111 15.14 -0.02 -15.09
C VAL A 111 15.94 1.18 -14.56
N ASP A 112 17.26 1.07 -14.55
CA ASP A 112 18.14 2.22 -14.36
C ASP A 112 18.04 3.13 -15.60
N GLU A 113 17.45 4.32 -15.42
CA GLU A 113 17.25 5.27 -16.52
C GLU A 113 18.58 5.79 -17.08
N THR A 114 19.65 5.80 -16.28
CA THR A 114 21.00 6.20 -16.72
C THR A 114 21.65 5.17 -17.65
N ARG A 115 21.11 3.95 -17.68
CA ARG A 115 21.56 2.80 -18.47
C ARG A 115 20.54 2.35 -19.51
N THR A 116 19.63 3.24 -19.87
CA THR A 116 18.64 3.02 -20.93
C THR A 116 19.07 3.71 -22.22
N TYR A 117 19.09 2.97 -23.31
CA TYR A 117 19.47 3.46 -24.64
C TYR A 117 18.24 3.47 -25.55
N ARG A 118 17.91 4.64 -26.11
CA ARG A 118 16.87 4.79 -27.12
C ARG A 118 17.52 4.98 -28.48
N LEU A 119 17.27 4.05 -29.39
CA LEU A 119 17.77 4.11 -30.75
C LEU A 119 16.68 4.70 -31.63
N ASN A 120 16.83 5.99 -31.94
CA ASN A 120 15.91 6.71 -32.80
C ASN A 120 16.43 6.76 -34.24
N ALA A 121 15.53 6.84 -35.19
CA ALA A 121 15.85 7.08 -36.59
C ALA A 121 16.45 8.48 -36.77
N PHE A 122 17.61 8.56 -37.43
CA PHE A 122 18.25 9.84 -37.75
C PHE A 122 17.70 10.47 -39.04
N SER A 123 17.25 9.64 -39.97
CA SER A 123 16.70 10.04 -41.26
C SER A 123 15.44 9.25 -41.58
N ASP A 124 14.73 9.63 -42.64
CA ASP A 124 13.64 8.82 -43.17
C ASP A 124 14.19 7.59 -43.90
N GLY A 125 13.45 6.48 -43.87
CA GLY A 125 13.91 5.25 -44.52
C GLY A 125 12.94 4.08 -44.45
N PHE A 126 13.42 2.93 -44.90
CA PHE A 126 12.73 1.65 -44.82
C PHE A 126 13.62 0.62 -44.15
N ILE A 127 13.06 -0.16 -43.22
CA ILE A 127 13.73 -1.30 -42.62
C ILE A 127 13.82 -2.39 -43.66
N THR A 128 15.02 -2.85 -43.99
CA THR A 128 15.22 -3.89 -45.00
C THR A 128 15.32 -5.27 -44.35
N LYS A 129 15.98 -5.34 -43.20
CA LYS A 129 16.14 -6.57 -42.41
C LYS A 129 16.07 -6.28 -40.93
N VAL A 130 15.52 -7.22 -40.17
CA VAL A 130 15.66 -7.28 -38.71
C VAL A 130 16.33 -8.61 -38.40
N TYR A 131 17.35 -8.59 -37.53
CA TYR A 131 18.02 -9.82 -37.09
C TYR A 131 17.12 -10.61 -36.15
N ASP A 132 17.52 -11.83 -35.77
CA ASP A 132 16.72 -12.73 -34.91
C ASP A 132 16.73 -12.27 -33.45
N ILE A 133 16.07 -11.13 -33.20
CA ILE A 133 16.08 -10.38 -31.95
C ILE A 133 14.65 -9.95 -31.63
N SER A 134 14.23 -10.20 -30.41
CA SER A 134 12.88 -9.91 -29.92
C SER A 134 12.93 -9.14 -28.60
N THR A 135 11.78 -8.64 -28.16
CA THR A 135 11.67 -8.03 -26.82
C THR A 135 12.05 -9.08 -25.76
N GLY A 136 12.98 -8.73 -24.89
CA GLY A 136 13.56 -9.60 -23.87
C GLY A 136 14.86 -10.29 -24.29
N SER A 137 15.29 -10.20 -25.56
CA SER A 137 16.57 -10.73 -26.01
C SER A 137 17.74 -9.94 -25.40
N LEU A 138 18.79 -10.64 -24.97
CA LEU A 138 20.08 -10.06 -24.59
C LEU A 138 20.92 -9.85 -25.84
N VAL A 139 21.36 -8.61 -26.09
CA VAL A 139 22.24 -8.24 -27.20
C VAL A 139 23.57 -7.73 -26.63
N ARG A 140 24.68 -8.03 -27.31
CA ARG A 140 26.01 -7.55 -26.94
C ARG A 140 26.28 -6.18 -27.57
N LYS A 141 27.23 -5.44 -27.00
CA LYS A 141 27.75 -4.23 -27.62
C LYS A 141 28.19 -4.52 -29.06
N ASP A 142 27.82 -3.61 -29.97
CA ASP A 142 28.07 -3.64 -31.41
C ASP A 142 27.37 -4.80 -32.17
N GLU A 143 26.50 -5.57 -31.53
CA GLU A 143 25.69 -6.61 -32.19
C GLU A 143 24.66 -5.98 -33.14
N PRO A 144 24.49 -6.52 -34.37
CA PRO A 144 23.58 -5.94 -35.35
C PRO A 144 22.11 -6.25 -35.01
N LEU A 145 21.28 -5.19 -34.96
CA LEU A 145 19.87 -5.25 -34.58
C LEU A 145 18.93 -5.27 -35.78
N ALA A 146 19.15 -4.35 -36.71
CA ALA A 146 18.38 -4.21 -37.95
C ALA A 146 19.25 -3.58 -39.04
N MET A 147 18.76 -3.59 -40.27
CA MET A 147 19.31 -2.86 -41.39
C MET A 147 18.25 -1.95 -41.99
N PHE A 148 18.65 -0.76 -42.41
CA PHE A 148 17.76 0.18 -43.06
C PHE A 148 18.36 0.81 -44.30
N TYR A 149 17.48 1.15 -45.24
CA TYR A 149 17.78 1.91 -46.42
C TYR A 149 17.27 3.35 -46.25
N SER A 150 18.10 4.32 -46.63
CA SER A 150 17.69 5.72 -46.79
C SER A 150 18.26 6.31 -48.07
N LYS A 151 17.44 7.08 -48.78
CA LYS A 151 17.84 7.76 -50.02
C LYS A 151 18.93 8.80 -49.75
N ASP A 152 18.79 9.55 -48.66
CA ASP A 152 19.70 10.64 -48.31
C ASP A 152 21.06 10.10 -47.91
N LEU A 153 21.05 8.95 -47.25
CA LEU A 153 22.27 8.23 -46.92
C LEU A 153 23.08 7.84 -48.16
N PHE A 154 22.44 7.24 -49.16
CA PHE A 154 23.17 6.80 -50.35
C PHE A 154 23.92 7.97 -51.01
N THR A 155 23.25 9.12 -51.10
CA THR A 155 23.83 10.36 -51.65
C THR A 155 24.99 10.87 -50.78
N ALA A 156 24.84 10.83 -49.45
CA ALA A 156 25.89 11.22 -48.52
C ALA A 156 27.12 10.29 -48.59
N LEU A 157 26.90 8.97 -48.71
CA LEU A 157 27.97 7.97 -48.84
C LEU A 157 28.77 8.18 -50.11
N GLN A 158 28.10 8.41 -51.25
CA GLN A 158 28.78 8.74 -52.50
C GLN A 158 29.64 10.00 -52.36
N THR A 159 29.09 11.06 -51.74
CA THR A 159 29.82 12.32 -51.53
C THR A 159 31.07 12.12 -50.70
N TYR A 160 30.97 11.35 -49.60
CA TYR A 160 32.11 11.02 -48.76
C TYR A 160 33.15 10.17 -49.50
N TYR A 161 32.69 9.14 -50.23
CA TYR A 161 33.56 8.27 -51.01
C TYR A 161 34.38 9.05 -52.05
N TYR A 162 33.74 9.96 -52.81
CA TYR A 162 34.45 10.81 -53.77
C TYR A 162 35.46 11.74 -53.10
N ALA A 163 35.15 12.29 -51.93
CA ALA A 163 36.07 13.14 -51.19
C ALA A 163 37.32 12.36 -50.69
N VAL A 164 37.14 11.13 -50.21
CA VAL A 164 38.25 10.24 -49.83
C VAL A 164 39.07 9.84 -51.05
N TYR A 165 38.42 9.41 -52.13
CA TYR A 165 39.07 9.01 -53.37
C TYR A 165 39.92 10.15 -53.99
N ALA A 166 39.42 11.38 -53.96
CA ALA A 166 40.16 12.55 -54.43
C ALA A 166 41.46 12.76 -53.63
N LEU A 167 41.41 12.62 -52.30
CA LEU A 167 42.59 12.74 -51.43
C LEU A 167 43.58 11.58 -51.62
N ASP A 168 43.08 10.34 -51.75
CA ASP A 168 43.92 9.15 -51.94
C ASP A 168 44.67 9.20 -53.29
N ASN A 169 44.02 9.62 -54.37
CA ASN A 169 44.66 9.76 -55.68
C ASN A 169 45.81 10.79 -55.67
N LEU A 170 45.64 11.91 -54.97
CA LEU A 170 46.68 12.92 -54.83
C LEU A 170 47.92 12.39 -54.09
N GLN A 171 47.69 11.56 -53.06
CA GLN A 171 48.76 10.90 -52.33
C GLN A 171 49.50 9.87 -53.21
N GLN A 172 48.75 9.06 -53.95
CA GLN A 172 49.32 8.00 -54.81
C GLN A 172 50.13 8.55 -55.99
N HIS A 173 49.68 9.64 -56.61
CA HIS A 173 50.37 10.25 -57.75
C HIS A 173 51.46 11.26 -57.36
N GLY A 174 51.75 11.42 -56.06
CA GLY A 174 52.81 12.30 -55.56
C GLY A 174 52.60 13.78 -55.90
N GLN A 175 51.37 14.17 -56.24
CA GLN A 175 51.06 15.51 -56.74
C GLN A 175 50.94 16.48 -55.55
N GLN A 176 51.95 17.34 -55.40
CA GLN A 176 51.96 18.35 -54.34
C GLN A 176 50.98 19.47 -54.66
N LEU A 177 49.84 19.47 -53.98
CA LEU A 177 48.92 20.60 -53.99
C LEU A 177 49.43 21.72 -53.07
N PRO A 178 49.12 22.99 -53.38
CA PRO A 178 49.20 24.08 -52.42
C PRO A 178 48.48 23.72 -51.12
N ALA A 179 49.06 24.10 -49.97
CA ALA A 179 48.51 23.77 -48.65
C ALA A 179 47.03 24.19 -48.51
N SER A 180 46.65 25.33 -49.09
CA SER A 180 45.27 25.83 -49.11
C SER A 180 44.29 24.88 -49.83
N GLN A 181 44.68 24.29 -50.97
CA GLN A 181 43.86 23.33 -51.71
C GLN A 181 43.75 22.01 -50.97
N LYS A 182 44.85 21.52 -50.37
CA LYS A 182 44.81 20.32 -49.54
C LYS A 182 43.88 20.49 -48.33
N HIS A 183 43.98 21.63 -47.64
CA HIS A 183 43.10 21.94 -46.52
C HIS A 183 41.62 22.01 -46.92
N LEU A 184 41.31 22.55 -48.11
CA LEU A 184 39.94 22.58 -48.62
C LEU A 184 39.38 21.17 -48.84
N LEU A 185 40.15 20.26 -49.45
CA LEU A 185 39.73 18.88 -49.67
C LEU A 185 39.57 18.11 -48.36
N GLU A 186 40.48 18.31 -47.41
CA GLU A 186 40.35 17.74 -46.06
C GLU A 186 39.11 18.27 -45.32
N ALA A 187 38.78 19.56 -45.50
CA ALA A 187 37.57 20.15 -44.94
C ALA A 187 36.30 19.57 -45.60
N GLN A 188 36.31 19.35 -46.92
CA GLN A 188 35.21 18.69 -47.63
C GLN A 188 35.00 17.25 -47.16
N LYS A 189 36.09 16.46 -47.02
CA LYS A 189 36.02 15.12 -46.43
C LYS A 189 35.40 15.16 -45.04
N ARG A 190 35.88 16.05 -44.16
CA ARG A 190 35.34 16.21 -42.80
C ARG A 190 33.86 16.58 -42.81
N ALA A 191 33.44 17.51 -43.68
CA ALA A 191 32.04 17.90 -43.82
C ALA A 191 31.16 16.71 -44.27
N ALA A 192 31.63 15.92 -45.24
CA ALA A 192 30.92 14.73 -45.68
C ALA A 192 30.86 13.63 -44.59
N GLU A 193 31.90 13.49 -43.77
CA GLU A 193 31.92 12.59 -42.61
C GLU A 193 30.86 12.98 -41.57
N TYR A 194 30.79 14.26 -41.21
CA TYR A 194 29.76 14.76 -40.29
C TYR A 194 28.35 14.56 -40.84
N ASN A 195 28.16 14.73 -42.16
CA ASN A 195 26.86 14.44 -42.78
C ASN A 195 26.45 12.97 -42.60
N LEU A 196 27.38 12.02 -42.80
CA LEU A 196 27.12 10.60 -42.55
C LEU A 196 26.78 10.30 -41.09
N MET A 197 27.50 10.92 -40.15
CA MET A 197 27.21 10.77 -38.71
C MET A 197 25.82 11.31 -38.36
N ASN A 198 25.41 12.43 -38.95
CA ASN A 198 24.07 13.01 -38.77
C ASN A 198 22.96 12.12 -39.34
N LEU A 199 23.27 11.24 -40.28
CA LEU A 199 22.36 10.24 -40.84
C LEU A 199 22.39 8.90 -40.07
N GLY A 200 23.11 8.85 -38.95
CA GLY A 200 23.14 7.70 -38.06
C GLY A 200 24.21 6.65 -38.39
N VAL A 201 25.14 6.93 -39.30
CA VAL A 201 26.28 6.04 -39.56
C VAL A 201 27.29 6.18 -38.42
N ASN A 202 27.65 5.09 -37.77
CA ASN A 202 28.64 5.15 -36.70
C ASN A 202 30.08 5.28 -37.27
N SER A 203 31.00 5.84 -36.49
CA SER A 203 32.38 6.10 -36.94
C SER A 203 33.13 4.82 -37.35
N GLN A 204 32.77 3.67 -36.78
CA GLN A 204 33.39 2.39 -37.12
C GLN A 204 32.93 1.90 -38.49
N GLN A 205 31.64 2.02 -38.80
CA GLN A 205 31.07 1.76 -40.12
C GLN A 205 31.66 2.67 -41.19
N ILE A 206 31.88 3.96 -40.91
CA ILE A 206 32.55 4.87 -41.84
C ILE A 206 33.95 4.36 -42.19
N LYS A 207 34.71 3.88 -41.20
CA LYS A 207 36.05 3.30 -41.44
C LYS A 207 35.98 2.00 -42.23
N ASP A 208 35.01 1.14 -41.92
CA ASP A 208 34.83 -0.14 -42.60
C ASP A 208 34.39 0.04 -44.07
N LEU A 209 33.61 1.09 -44.37
CA LEU A 209 33.23 1.50 -45.73
C LEU A 209 34.46 1.91 -46.56
N ILE A 210 35.39 2.69 -45.98
CA ILE A 210 36.64 3.06 -46.67
C ILE A 210 37.48 1.83 -46.97
N ARG A 211 37.60 0.91 -46.01
CA ARG A 211 38.42 -0.30 -46.16
C ARG A 211 37.85 -1.24 -47.22
N SER A 212 36.53 -1.44 -47.22
CA SER A 212 35.85 -2.34 -48.14
C SER A 212 35.77 -1.80 -49.57
N LYS A 213 35.75 -0.47 -49.75
CA LYS A 213 35.51 0.20 -51.04
C LYS A 213 34.18 -0.19 -51.69
N GLU A 214 33.24 -0.71 -50.91
CA GLU A 214 31.90 -1.08 -51.35
C GLU A 214 30.90 -0.02 -50.89
N ILE A 215 30.13 0.53 -51.84
CA ILE A 215 29.04 1.46 -51.52
C ILE A 215 27.81 0.61 -51.18
N THR A 216 27.57 0.38 -49.89
CA THR A 216 26.34 -0.27 -49.44
C THR A 216 25.17 0.72 -49.47
N GLN A 217 23.98 0.22 -49.82
CA GLN A 217 22.74 1.00 -49.75
C GLN A 217 22.06 0.91 -48.38
N GLU A 218 22.57 0.04 -47.51
CA GLU A 218 21.99 -0.27 -46.21
C GLU A 218 22.97 0.10 -45.07
N ILE A 219 22.42 0.64 -43.97
CA ILE A 219 23.12 0.78 -42.70
C ILE A 219 22.66 -0.28 -41.74
N ILE A 220 23.59 -0.77 -40.94
CA ILE A 220 23.32 -1.64 -39.81
C ILE A 220 23.08 -0.76 -38.57
N ILE A 221 21.98 -1.02 -37.87
CA ILE A 221 21.73 -0.46 -36.55
C ILE A 221 22.36 -1.40 -35.53
N ASN A 222 23.35 -0.93 -34.78
CA ASN A 222 24.07 -1.74 -33.80
C ASN A 222 23.65 -1.38 -32.37
N ALA A 223 23.75 -2.35 -31.45
CA ALA A 223 23.57 -2.10 -30.03
C ALA A 223 24.73 -1.26 -29.45
N PRO A 224 24.47 -0.14 -28.76
CA PRO A 224 25.53 0.73 -28.20
C PRO A 224 26.24 0.11 -26.99
N ALA A 225 25.60 -0.83 -26.30
CA ALA A 225 26.09 -1.52 -25.12
C ALA A 225 25.45 -2.90 -24.99
N THR A 226 26.07 -3.78 -24.20
CA THR A 226 25.46 -5.07 -23.84
C THR A 226 24.21 -4.81 -23.00
N SER A 227 23.03 -5.14 -23.52
CA SER A 227 21.73 -4.70 -23.00
C SER A 227 20.61 -5.70 -23.34
N PHE A 228 19.50 -5.61 -22.65
CA PHE A 228 18.26 -6.29 -23.02
C PHE A 228 17.38 -5.40 -23.89
N VAL A 229 16.70 -6.00 -24.87
CA VAL A 229 15.73 -5.30 -25.71
C VAL A 229 14.42 -5.12 -24.94
N LEU A 230 14.09 -3.88 -24.55
CA LEU A 230 12.83 -3.55 -23.89
C LEU A 230 11.69 -3.34 -24.88
N THR A 231 11.98 -2.69 -26.00
CA THR A 231 11.00 -2.47 -27.08
C THR A 231 11.68 -2.65 -28.44
N ARG A 232 10.90 -3.14 -29.40
CA ARG A 232 11.26 -3.31 -30.81
C ARG A 232 10.08 -2.83 -31.65
N ASN A 233 10.19 -1.61 -32.19
CA ASN A 233 9.11 -0.98 -32.94
C ASN A 233 9.32 -1.06 -34.46
N VAL A 234 10.24 -1.93 -34.90
CA VAL A 234 10.59 -2.10 -36.32
C VAL A 234 10.20 -3.47 -36.83
N THR A 235 9.78 -3.56 -38.08
CA THR A 235 9.49 -4.79 -38.81
C THR A 235 10.10 -4.72 -40.20
N PRO A 236 10.59 -5.82 -40.80
CA PRO A 236 11.07 -5.80 -42.18
C PRO A 236 10.03 -5.21 -43.14
N GLY A 237 10.47 -4.32 -44.03
CA GLY A 237 9.62 -3.58 -44.98
C GLY A 237 8.94 -2.33 -44.41
N GLN A 238 9.01 -2.08 -43.10
CA GLN A 238 8.39 -0.92 -42.46
C GLN A 238 9.08 0.38 -42.88
N LYS A 239 8.29 1.37 -43.29
CA LYS A 239 8.75 2.75 -43.43
C LYS A 239 8.82 3.40 -42.05
N PHE A 240 9.86 4.17 -41.81
CA PHE A 240 10.00 5.01 -40.61
C PHE A 240 10.37 6.44 -41.00
N VAL A 241 10.14 7.35 -40.07
CA VAL A 241 10.50 8.77 -40.20
C VAL A 241 11.59 9.13 -39.20
N SER A 242 12.33 10.19 -39.50
CA SER A 242 13.31 10.75 -38.56
C SER A 242 12.66 11.07 -37.21
N GLY A 243 13.36 10.71 -36.13
CA GLY A 243 12.89 10.84 -34.75
C GLY A 243 12.09 9.66 -34.21
N GLU A 244 11.65 8.72 -35.06
CA GLU A 244 10.91 7.53 -34.62
C GLU A 244 11.80 6.60 -33.77
N GLU A 245 11.29 6.12 -32.62
CA GLU A 245 12.02 5.17 -31.76
C GLU A 245 11.97 3.76 -32.35
N LEU A 246 13.11 3.26 -32.80
CA LEU A 246 13.24 1.96 -33.45
C LEU A 246 13.42 0.83 -32.43
N PHE A 247 14.30 1.05 -31.45
CA PHE A 247 14.58 0.13 -30.35
C PHE A 247 14.76 0.89 -29.03
N ARG A 248 14.37 0.25 -27.93
CA ARG A 248 14.76 0.64 -26.58
C ARG A 248 15.50 -0.51 -25.93
N LEU A 249 16.70 -0.23 -25.46
CA LEU A 249 17.57 -1.18 -24.82
C LEU A 249 17.85 -0.74 -23.39
N ALA A 250 18.08 -1.68 -22.48
CA ALA A 250 18.52 -1.37 -21.14
C ALA A 250 19.57 -2.35 -20.63
N ASP A 251 20.64 -1.84 -20.06
CA ASP A 251 21.57 -2.66 -19.28
C ASP A 251 20.95 -2.94 -17.90
N LEU A 252 20.58 -4.20 -17.69
CA LEU A 252 19.95 -4.68 -16.46
C LEU A 252 20.96 -5.20 -15.42
N SER A 253 22.28 -5.02 -15.63
CA SER A 253 23.31 -5.42 -14.66
C SER A 253 23.20 -4.69 -13.31
N ARG A 254 22.57 -3.51 -13.34
CA ARG A 254 22.11 -2.77 -12.16
C ARG A 254 20.66 -2.40 -12.37
N VAL A 255 19.87 -2.50 -11.30
CA VAL A 255 18.45 -2.14 -11.31
C VAL A 255 18.15 -1.15 -10.21
N TRP A 256 17.07 -0.40 -10.41
CA TRP A 256 16.48 0.40 -9.35
C TRP A 256 15.35 -0.35 -8.70
N ILE A 257 15.14 -0.13 -7.41
CA ILE A 257 13.94 -0.55 -6.70
C ILE A 257 13.30 0.70 -6.14
N GLN A 258 12.04 0.93 -6.50
CA GLN A 258 11.24 2.05 -6.03
C GLN A 258 10.34 1.56 -4.91
N ALA A 259 10.61 1.97 -3.69
CA ALA A 259 9.82 1.65 -2.52
C ALA A 259 8.97 2.86 -2.10
N ASP A 260 7.70 2.62 -1.78
CA ASP A 260 6.80 3.66 -1.27
C ASP A 260 6.82 3.63 0.26
N LEU A 261 7.12 4.76 0.89
CA LEU A 261 7.13 4.93 2.35
C LEU A 261 6.17 6.02 2.79
N PHE A 262 5.52 5.87 3.94
CA PHE A 262 4.71 6.96 4.48
C PHE A 262 5.58 8.13 4.93
N LYS A 263 5.01 9.34 4.92
CA LYS A 263 5.74 10.59 5.28
C LYS A 263 6.45 10.51 6.63
N ASN A 264 5.81 9.90 7.63
CA ASN A 264 6.36 9.71 8.98
C ASN A 264 7.48 8.66 9.05
N GLU A 265 7.59 7.79 8.06
CA GLU A 265 8.59 6.72 7.96
C GLU A 265 9.81 7.17 7.16
N ALA A 266 9.57 7.86 6.02
CA ALA A 266 10.61 8.35 5.13
C ALA A 266 11.66 9.25 5.83
N ARG A 267 11.28 9.94 6.92
CA ARG A 267 12.20 10.75 7.75
C ARG A 267 13.34 9.96 8.38
N TYR A 268 13.20 8.65 8.50
CA TYR A 268 14.19 7.78 9.14
C TYR A 268 15.14 7.14 8.13
N VAL A 269 14.82 7.21 6.85
CA VAL A 269 15.63 6.65 5.77
C VAL A 269 16.56 7.72 5.24
N ARG A 270 17.85 7.39 5.08
CA ARG A 270 18.85 8.32 4.55
C ARG A 270 19.56 7.75 3.33
N PRO A 271 19.98 8.59 2.37
CA PRO A 271 20.88 8.18 1.31
C PRO A 271 22.16 7.52 1.85
N GLY A 272 22.61 6.44 1.18
CA GLY A 272 23.77 5.63 1.56
C GLY A 272 23.46 4.46 2.50
N GLU A 273 22.26 4.37 3.05
CA GLU A 273 21.86 3.29 3.94
C GLU A 273 21.74 1.95 3.20
N LYS A 274 22.15 0.86 3.86
CA LYS A 274 22.05 -0.49 3.31
C LYS A 274 20.73 -1.12 3.75
N VAL A 275 19.96 -1.62 2.79
CA VAL A 275 18.64 -2.20 3.02
C VAL A 275 18.59 -3.61 2.47
N LYS A 276 17.85 -4.49 3.14
CA LYS A 276 17.70 -5.87 2.71
C LYS A 276 16.50 -5.95 1.77
N VAL A 277 16.71 -6.57 0.62
CA VAL A 277 15.68 -6.82 -0.40
C VAL A 277 15.51 -8.31 -0.55
N THR A 278 14.29 -8.81 -0.49
CA THR A 278 13.99 -10.25 -0.61
C THR A 278 13.03 -10.46 -1.77
N LEU A 279 13.31 -11.46 -2.62
CA LEU A 279 12.36 -11.89 -3.64
C LEU A 279 11.38 -12.89 -3.01
N ALA A 280 10.09 -12.58 -3.10
CA ALA A 280 9.02 -13.40 -2.49
C ALA A 280 9.03 -14.87 -2.97
N ASP A 281 9.50 -15.13 -4.20
CA ASP A 281 9.44 -16.45 -4.83
C ASP A 281 10.64 -17.37 -4.53
N GLN A 282 11.74 -16.85 -3.98
CA GLN A 282 13.01 -17.61 -3.92
C GLN A 282 13.73 -17.59 -2.56
N ASP A 283 13.17 -16.94 -1.52
CA ASP A 283 13.80 -16.74 -0.20
C ASP A 283 15.25 -16.18 -0.28
N GLU A 284 15.64 -15.64 -1.43
CA GLU A 284 16.96 -15.10 -1.67
C GLU A 284 16.95 -13.60 -1.32
N SER A 285 17.91 -13.22 -0.48
CA SER A 285 18.03 -11.85 0.00
C SER A 285 19.28 -11.18 -0.55
N TYR A 286 19.09 -9.97 -1.04
CA TYR A 286 20.12 -9.10 -1.60
C TYR A 286 20.24 -7.82 -0.78
N MET A 287 21.40 -7.18 -0.83
CA MET A 287 21.63 -5.89 -0.18
C MET A 287 21.56 -4.78 -1.23
N ALA A 288 20.55 -3.91 -1.12
CA ALA A 288 20.46 -2.69 -1.90
C ALA A 288 20.99 -1.50 -1.10
N THR A 289 21.28 -0.40 -1.80
CA THR A 289 21.69 0.86 -1.19
C THR A 289 20.64 1.92 -1.48
N VAL A 290 20.23 2.68 -0.47
CA VAL A 290 19.38 3.85 -0.68
C VAL A 290 20.17 4.87 -1.48
N SER A 291 19.78 5.11 -2.72
CA SER A 291 20.42 6.13 -3.55
C SER A 291 19.86 7.51 -3.21
N GLU A 292 18.53 7.61 -3.11
CA GLU A 292 17.85 8.88 -2.89
C GLU A 292 16.44 8.68 -2.31
N VAL A 293 16.01 9.62 -1.46
CA VAL A 293 14.60 9.79 -1.10
C VAL A 293 14.05 10.89 -2.02
N LEU A 294 13.19 10.51 -2.96
CA LEU A 294 12.73 11.43 -4.01
C LEU A 294 11.88 12.55 -3.40
N PRO A 295 11.96 13.78 -3.94
CA PRO A 295 11.15 14.90 -3.47
C PRO A 295 9.66 14.76 -3.86
N GLU A 296 9.32 13.74 -4.65
CA GLU A 296 7.96 13.47 -5.11
C GLU A 296 7.12 12.84 -4.00
N PHE A 297 5.96 13.45 -3.76
CA PHE A 297 4.93 12.96 -2.85
C PHE A 297 3.70 12.55 -3.66
N ASP A 298 3.27 11.31 -3.50
CA ASP A 298 2.07 10.80 -4.14
C ASP A 298 0.85 11.15 -3.25
N PRO A 299 -0.05 12.06 -3.69
CA PRO A 299 -1.20 12.46 -2.89
C PRO A 299 -2.29 11.39 -2.82
N ALA A 300 -2.30 10.41 -3.73
CA ALA A 300 -3.29 9.34 -3.74
C ALA A 300 -2.97 8.25 -2.71
N THR A 301 -1.69 7.93 -2.54
CA THR A 301 -1.21 6.93 -1.56
C THR A 301 -0.67 7.55 -0.28
N LEU A 302 -0.46 8.88 -0.25
CA LEU A 302 0.20 9.61 0.83
C LEU A 302 1.62 9.12 1.14
N THR A 303 2.33 8.65 0.11
CA THR A 303 3.69 8.09 0.21
C THR A 303 4.74 8.98 -0.45
N ILE A 304 5.97 8.82 0.00
CA ILE A 304 7.19 9.36 -0.60
C ILE A 304 7.93 8.19 -1.25
N LYS A 305 8.42 8.41 -2.47
CA LYS A 305 9.18 7.39 -3.19
C LYS A 305 10.64 7.38 -2.76
N VAL A 306 11.13 6.20 -2.37
CA VAL A 306 12.54 5.96 -2.07
C VAL A 306 13.13 5.12 -3.20
N ARG A 307 14.23 5.60 -3.79
CA ARG A 307 14.98 4.89 -4.81
C ARG A 307 16.13 4.13 -4.15
N LEU A 308 16.22 2.85 -4.47
CA LEU A 308 17.28 1.96 -4.06
C LEU A 308 18.02 1.50 -5.31
N GLU A 309 19.34 1.39 -5.22
CA GLU A 309 20.19 0.82 -6.25
C GLU A 309 20.72 -0.53 -5.82
N MET A 310 20.71 -1.48 -6.75
CA MET A 310 21.20 -2.83 -6.51
C MET A 310 21.81 -3.44 -7.75
N ASP A 311 22.95 -4.09 -7.59
CA ASP A 311 23.53 -4.91 -8.64
C ASP A 311 22.67 -6.17 -8.84
N ASN A 312 22.53 -6.62 -10.08
CA ASN A 312 21.60 -7.68 -10.48
C ASN A 312 22.36 -8.88 -11.07
N PRO A 313 23.12 -9.62 -10.24
CA PRO A 313 23.89 -10.76 -10.71
C PRO A 313 22.95 -11.81 -11.30
N GLY A 314 23.28 -12.32 -12.50
CA GLY A 314 22.45 -13.31 -13.19
C GLY A 314 21.12 -12.78 -13.74
N PHE A 315 20.87 -11.47 -13.67
CA PHE A 315 19.65 -10.82 -14.18
C PHE A 315 18.35 -11.42 -13.58
N THR A 316 18.40 -11.83 -12.31
CA THR A 316 17.26 -12.43 -11.60
C THR A 316 16.13 -11.44 -11.41
N LEU A 317 16.46 -10.18 -11.12
CA LEU A 317 15.49 -9.10 -10.95
C LEU A 317 15.09 -8.54 -12.30
N ARG A 318 13.81 -8.70 -12.63
CA ARG A 318 13.23 -8.20 -13.87
C ARG A 318 12.45 -6.93 -13.61
N PRO A 319 12.55 -5.90 -14.48
CA PRO A 319 11.72 -4.72 -14.38
C PRO A 319 10.23 -5.07 -14.29
N GLY A 320 9.53 -4.40 -13.38
CA GLY A 320 8.11 -4.64 -13.08
C GLY A 320 7.84 -5.65 -11.97
N MET A 321 8.84 -6.43 -11.53
CA MET A 321 8.70 -7.32 -10.37
C MET A 321 8.50 -6.53 -9.07
N PHE A 322 7.81 -7.15 -8.11
CA PHE A 322 7.72 -6.66 -6.74
C PHE A 322 8.70 -7.42 -5.84
N VAL A 323 9.25 -6.72 -4.86
CA VAL A 323 10.20 -7.26 -3.88
C VAL A 323 9.86 -6.74 -2.50
N ASP A 324 10.18 -7.51 -1.47
CA ASP A 324 10.06 -7.07 -0.08
C ASP A 324 11.31 -6.30 0.31
N VAL A 325 11.13 -5.12 0.91
CA VAL A 325 12.22 -4.25 1.34
C VAL A 325 12.15 -4.05 2.85
N GLU A 326 13.26 -4.33 3.51
CA GLU A 326 13.44 -4.16 4.96
C GLU A 326 14.47 -3.05 5.23
N PHE A 327 13.99 -1.93 5.78
CA PHE A 327 14.80 -0.78 6.20
C PHE A 327 15.17 -0.90 7.69
N PRO A 328 16.48 -0.89 8.04
CA PRO A 328 16.93 -0.94 9.42
C PRO A 328 16.97 0.46 10.08
N ILE A 329 15.89 0.85 10.72
CA ILE A 329 15.81 2.13 11.43
C ILE A 329 16.47 2.03 12.80
N ASN A 330 17.61 2.68 12.97
CA ASN A 330 18.28 2.80 14.26
C ASN A 330 17.76 4.03 15.02
N LYS A 331 16.99 3.81 16.10
CA LYS A 331 16.64 4.89 17.04
C LYS A 331 17.52 4.82 18.30
N PRO A 332 17.68 5.94 19.02
CA PRO A 332 18.22 5.92 20.37
C PRO A 332 17.37 5.01 21.29
N PRO A 333 17.94 4.52 22.41
CA PRO A 333 17.22 3.70 23.38
C PRO A 333 15.93 4.38 23.87
N THR A 334 14.79 3.73 23.67
CA THR A 334 13.49 4.22 24.14
C THR A 334 12.84 3.26 25.13
N VAL A 335 11.95 3.82 25.96
CA VAL A 335 11.14 3.04 26.89
C VAL A 335 10.17 2.21 26.06
N ASN A 336 10.14 0.91 26.30
CA ASN A 336 9.23 0.01 25.58
C ASN A 336 8.67 -1.05 26.53
N VAL A 337 7.42 -1.40 26.30
CA VAL A 337 6.66 -2.32 27.14
C VAL A 337 6.02 -3.41 26.29
N PRO A 338 5.74 -4.60 26.84
CA PRO A 338 4.93 -5.60 26.16
C PRO A 338 3.58 -5.00 25.76
N VAL A 339 3.05 -5.38 24.59
CA VAL A 339 1.73 -4.94 24.12
C VAL A 339 0.64 -5.28 25.12
N ASP A 340 0.76 -6.43 25.80
CA ASP A 340 -0.18 -6.91 26.80
C ASP A 340 -0.30 -5.99 28.02
N ALA A 341 0.69 -5.10 28.24
CA ALA A 341 0.65 -4.11 29.30
C ALA A 341 -0.28 -2.93 29.01
N ILE A 342 -0.63 -2.72 27.73
CA ILE A 342 -1.36 -1.53 27.28
C ILE A 342 -2.84 -1.87 27.11
N MET A 343 -3.68 -1.16 27.87
CA MET A 343 -5.12 -1.14 27.66
C MET A 343 -5.48 -0.02 26.69
N ASP A 344 -5.77 -0.39 25.45
CA ASP A 344 -6.20 0.55 24.41
C ASP A 344 -7.74 0.54 24.28
N SER A 345 -8.39 1.63 24.65
CA SER A 345 -9.84 1.80 24.51
C SER A 345 -10.21 2.58 23.24
N GLY A 346 -9.28 2.80 22.32
CA GLY A 346 -9.39 3.69 21.15
C GLY A 346 -9.32 5.17 21.49
N LEU A 347 -9.99 5.60 22.57
CA LEU A 347 -9.99 6.99 23.06
C LEU A 347 -8.77 7.33 23.93
N LYS A 348 -8.21 6.34 24.63
CA LYS A 348 -7.07 6.51 25.52
C LYS A 348 -6.33 5.19 25.67
N GLN A 349 -5.03 5.30 25.90
CA GLN A 349 -4.15 4.18 26.20
C GLN A 349 -3.73 4.27 27.67
N THR A 350 -3.93 3.20 28.41
CA THR A 350 -3.70 3.16 29.86
C THR A 350 -2.82 1.97 30.24
N ILE A 351 -1.86 2.18 31.12
CA ILE A 351 -1.03 1.13 31.73
C ILE A 351 -1.23 1.20 33.24
N PHE A 352 -1.28 0.06 33.92
CA PHE A 352 -1.30 0.03 35.38
C PHE A 352 0.12 -0.05 35.93
N VAL A 353 0.50 0.92 36.75
CA VAL A 353 1.80 0.99 37.43
C VAL A 353 1.64 0.48 38.86
N GLU A 354 2.46 -0.48 39.25
CA GLU A 354 2.53 -1.00 40.62
C GLU A 354 3.34 -0.03 41.49
N ARG A 355 2.71 0.53 42.52
CA ARG A 355 3.34 1.45 43.49
C ARG A 355 3.85 0.74 44.75
N GLY A 356 3.77 -0.59 44.79
CA GLY A 356 4.07 -1.40 45.95
C GLY A 356 2.86 -1.58 46.88
N ASN A 357 2.99 -2.46 47.88
CA ASN A 357 1.93 -2.79 48.85
C ASN A 357 0.57 -3.17 48.21
N GLY A 358 0.60 -3.72 46.98
CA GLY A 358 -0.59 -4.11 46.23
C GLY A 358 -1.41 -2.96 45.64
N TYR A 359 -0.85 -1.76 45.54
CA TYR A 359 -1.50 -0.62 44.89
C TYR A 359 -1.15 -0.53 43.40
N PHE A 360 -2.19 -0.43 42.57
CA PHE A 360 -2.11 -0.29 41.12
C PHE A 360 -2.71 1.05 40.70
N GLU A 361 -1.91 1.87 40.05
CA GLU A 361 -2.27 3.19 39.57
C GLU A 361 -2.55 3.14 38.06
N PRO A 362 -3.76 3.50 37.57
CA PRO A 362 -4.00 3.66 36.15
C PRO A 362 -3.29 4.91 35.63
N ARG A 363 -2.37 4.74 34.69
CA ARG A 363 -1.65 5.85 34.07
C ARG A 363 -1.91 5.92 32.58
N ARG A 364 -2.23 7.13 32.10
CA ARG A 364 -2.34 7.40 30.67
C ARG A 364 -0.94 7.47 30.07
N VAL A 365 -0.77 6.80 28.95
CA VAL A 365 0.48 6.79 28.20
C VAL A 365 0.22 7.18 26.75
N LYS A 366 1.26 7.63 26.08
CA LYS A 366 1.26 7.87 24.64
C LYS A 366 2.19 6.87 23.98
N THR A 367 1.63 5.98 23.17
CA THR A 367 2.43 4.96 22.47
C THR A 367 3.05 5.51 21.21
N GLY A 368 4.22 4.97 20.85
CA GLY A 368 4.93 5.18 19.60
C GLY A 368 4.83 3.95 18.71
N TRP A 369 5.98 3.50 18.22
CA TRP A 369 6.06 2.38 17.29
C TRP A 369 5.74 1.04 17.98
N ARG A 370 4.97 0.18 17.30
CA ARG A 370 4.78 -1.21 17.69
C ARG A 370 5.76 -2.10 16.94
N LEU A 371 6.48 -2.95 17.66
CA LEU A 371 7.43 -3.91 17.09
C LEU A 371 7.13 -5.30 17.65
N GLY A 372 6.36 -6.07 16.89
CA GLY A 372 5.91 -7.41 17.29
C GLY A 372 5.05 -7.37 18.55
N ASP A 373 5.61 -7.90 19.63
CA ASP A 373 5.04 -8.04 20.97
C ASP A 373 5.33 -6.84 21.90
N ARG A 374 6.11 -5.85 21.46
CA ARG A 374 6.45 -4.67 22.27
C ARG A 374 6.05 -3.36 21.62
N VAL A 375 5.78 -2.35 22.44
CA VAL A 375 5.33 -1.02 22.02
C VAL A 375 6.20 0.03 22.71
N GLU A 376 6.67 0.99 21.92
CA GLU A 376 7.39 2.17 22.40
C GLU A 376 6.44 3.08 23.19
N ILE A 377 6.91 3.61 24.32
CA ILE A 377 6.19 4.63 25.10
C ILE A 377 6.93 5.95 24.93
N VAL A 378 6.24 6.92 24.33
CA VAL A 378 6.77 8.26 24.06
C VAL A 378 6.66 9.14 25.31
N GLU A 379 5.53 9.04 26.01
CA GLU A 379 5.22 9.84 27.20
C GLU A 379 4.41 9.00 28.20
N GLY A 380 4.58 9.31 29.49
CA GLY A 380 3.76 8.77 30.59
C GLY A 380 4.36 7.59 31.35
N LEU A 381 5.59 7.16 31.07
CA LEU A 381 6.23 6.07 31.81
C LEU A 381 7.73 6.30 31.94
N GLU A 382 8.29 6.00 33.11
CA GLU A 382 9.71 6.14 33.40
C GLU A 382 10.42 4.78 33.49
N PRO A 383 11.72 4.70 33.13
CA PRO A 383 12.50 3.49 33.32
C PRO A 383 12.57 3.10 34.81
N GLY A 384 12.49 1.80 35.09
CA GLY A 384 12.52 1.25 36.45
C GLY A 384 11.16 1.14 37.12
N GLU A 385 10.11 1.73 36.56
CA GLU A 385 8.74 1.53 37.06
C GLU A 385 8.28 0.09 36.85
N ARG A 386 7.43 -0.42 37.73
CA ARG A 386 6.84 -1.77 37.62
C ARG A 386 5.45 -1.65 37.03
N ILE A 387 5.18 -2.36 35.94
CA ILE A 387 3.90 -2.30 35.22
C ILE A 387 3.24 -3.66 35.16
N VAL A 388 1.91 -3.67 35.10
CA VAL A 388 1.13 -4.90 34.96
C VAL A 388 1.13 -5.34 33.50
N VAL A 389 1.56 -6.58 33.25
CA VAL A 389 1.61 -7.23 31.93
C VAL A 389 0.58 -8.35 31.77
N SER A 390 -0.08 -8.76 32.86
CA SER A 390 -1.16 -9.74 32.85
C SER A 390 -2.16 -9.47 33.97
N GLY A 391 -3.44 -9.77 33.74
CA GLY A 391 -4.55 -9.44 34.65
C GLY A 391 -5.12 -8.02 34.49
N ASN A 392 -4.65 -7.26 33.49
CA ASN A 392 -4.97 -5.84 33.28
C ASN A 392 -6.47 -5.54 33.23
N PHE A 393 -7.26 -6.41 32.58
CA PHE A 393 -8.70 -6.24 32.45
C PHE A 393 -9.44 -6.30 33.79
N LEU A 394 -9.04 -7.22 34.68
CA LEU A 394 -9.67 -7.39 35.99
C LEU A 394 -9.31 -6.23 36.91
N ILE A 395 -8.07 -5.73 36.83
CA ILE A 395 -7.64 -4.52 37.55
C ILE A 395 -8.40 -3.28 37.04
N ASP A 396 -8.58 -3.13 35.72
CA ASP A 396 -9.36 -2.03 35.13
C ASP A 396 -10.84 -2.08 35.56
N SER A 397 -11.42 -3.28 35.60
CA SER A 397 -12.81 -3.47 36.05
C SER A 397 -13.00 -3.02 37.50
N GLU A 398 -12.09 -3.42 38.39
CA GLU A 398 -12.09 -2.98 39.80
C GLU A 398 -11.85 -1.47 39.93
N SER A 399 -10.95 -0.91 39.10
CA SER A 399 -10.66 0.53 39.07
C SER A 399 -11.89 1.35 38.66
N ARG A 400 -12.58 0.92 37.61
CA ARG A 400 -13.81 1.54 37.12
C ARG A 400 -14.95 1.40 38.13
N MET A 401 -15.10 0.24 38.76
CA MET A 401 -16.11 0.04 39.80
C MET A 401 -15.87 0.96 40.99
N LYS A 402 -14.62 1.11 41.46
CA LYS A 402 -14.27 2.04 42.53
C LYS A 402 -14.48 3.50 42.14
N LEU A 403 -14.15 3.88 40.91
CA LEU A 403 -14.46 5.22 40.38
C LEU A 403 -15.97 5.49 40.35
N ALA A 404 -16.77 4.51 39.95
CA ALA A 404 -18.24 4.61 39.97
C ALA A 404 -18.80 4.69 41.40
N ALA A 405 -18.34 3.83 42.31
CA ALA A 405 -18.74 3.86 43.71
C ALA A 405 -18.34 5.17 44.42
N ALA A 406 -17.20 5.75 44.03
CA ALA A 406 -16.74 7.04 44.54
C ALA A 406 -17.38 8.25 43.82
N GLY A 407 -18.39 8.03 42.96
CA GLY A 407 -19.16 9.10 42.31
C GLY A 407 -18.39 9.89 41.24
N PHE A 408 -17.28 9.36 40.71
CA PHE A 408 -16.51 10.04 39.66
C PHE A 408 -17.15 9.95 38.26
N PHE A 409 -18.15 9.08 38.08
CA PHE A 409 -19.10 9.19 36.97
C PHE A 409 -20.31 9.96 37.52
N GLY A 410 -20.36 11.27 37.29
CA GLY A 410 -21.43 12.10 37.82
C GLY A 410 -22.80 11.63 37.34
N ASN A 411 -23.78 11.63 38.24
CA ASN A 411 -25.18 11.43 37.86
C ASN A 411 -25.53 12.47 36.80
N VAL A 412 -26.01 12.00 35.65
CA VAL A 412 -26.49 12.87 34.58
C VAL A 412 -27.92 13.27 34.95
N VAL A 413 -28.11 14.55 35.24
CA VAL A 413 -29.42 15.16 35.52
C VAL A 413 -29.77 16.13 34.40
N LYS A 414 -31.06 16.29 34.09
CA LYS A 414 -31.52 17.22 33.04
C LYS A 414 -31.78 18.60 33.60
N ASP A 415 -31.32 19.62 32.88
CA ASP A 415 -31.69 21.01 33.13
C ASP A 415 -33.18 21.20 32.77
N PRO A 416 -34.05 21.62 33.71
CA PRO A 416 -35.49 21.76 33.46
C PRO A 416 -35.85 22.92 32.52
N VAL A 417 -34.93 23.87 32.26
CA VAL A 417 -35.16 25.03 31.40
C VAL A 417 -34.78 24.72 29.95
N CYS A 418 -33.61 24.11 29.74
CA CYS A 418 -33.09 23.87 28.38
C CYS A 418 -33.07 22.40 27.96
N GLY A 419 -33.32 21.46 28.87
CA GLY A 419 -33.37 20.02 28.59
C GLY A 419 -32.02 19.34 28.37
N MET A 420 -30.90 20.06 28.55
CA MET A 420 -29.55 19.50 28.39
C MET A 420 -29.19 18.58 29.55
N ASP A 421 -28.49 17.50 29.21
CA ASP A 421 -27.89 16.56 30.16
C ASP A 421 -26.65 17.20 30.81
N LEU A 422 -26.62 17.29 32.14
CA LEU A 422 -25.50 17.86 32.88
C LEU A 422 -25.06 16.97 34.05
N ASP A 423 -23.79 17.10 34.41
CA ASP A 423 -23.20 16.41 35.56
C ASP A 423 -23.63 17.10 36.86
N GLU A 424 -24.37 16.38 37.70
CA GLU A 424 -24.90 16.87 38.96
C GLU A 424 -23.79 17.37 39.91
N GLY A 425 -22.65 16.68 39.96
CA GLY A 425 -21.51 17.01 40.81
C GLY A 425 -20.86 18.33 40.40
N LYS A 426 -20.71 18.58 39.09
CA LYS A 426 -20.23 19.85 38.55
C LYS A 426 -21.18 21.00 38.84
N ALA A 427 -22.49 20.82 38.65
CA ALA A 427 -23.48 21.86 38.93
C ALA A 427 -23.56 22.21 40.42
N ARG A 428 -23.47 21.22 41.31
CA ARG A 428 -23.39 21.43 42.78
C ARG A 428 -22.17 22.26 43.17
N THR A 429 -21.01 21.95 42.60
CA THR A 429 -19.75 22.66 42.89
C THR A 429 -19.76 24.09 42.34
N ALA A 430 -20.42 24.31 41.21
CA ALA A 430 -20.56 25.61 40.57
C ALA A 430 -21.67 26.50 41.19
N GLY A 431 -22.41 26.02 42.19
CA GLY A 431 -23.53 26.77 42.79
C GLY A 431 -24.77 26.90 41.89
N LEU A 432 -24.81 26.17 40.77
CA LEU A 432 -25.89 26.19 39.78
C LEU A 432 -27.04 25.26 40.20
N LYS A 433 -27.56 25.47 41.41
CA LYS A 433 -28.67 24.70 42.00
C LYS A 433 -29.73 25.61 42.60
N ILE A 434 -31.00 25.22 42.50
CA ILE A 434 -32.13 25.88 43.16
C ILE A 434 -33.01 24.82 43.79
N GLU A 435 -33.48 25.08 45.00
CA GLU A 435 -34.47 24.25 45.67
C GLU A 435 -35.86 24.90 45.53
N HIS A 436 -36.82 24.17 44.96
CA HIS A 436 -38.19 24.65 44.78
C HIS A 436 -39.18 23.51 45.06
N GLN A 437 -40.18 23.74 45.92
CA GLN A 437 -41.16 22.74 46.35
C GLN A 437 -40.53 21.43 46.90
N GLY A 438 -39.43 21.54 47.64
CA GLY A 438 -38.75 20.39 48.26
C GLY A 438 -37.96 19.50 47.29
N LYS A 439 -37.76 19.93 46.04
CA LYS A 439 -36.88 19.27 45.06
C LYS A 439 -35.72 20.19 44.66
N SER A 440 -34.52 19.62 44.57
CA SER A 440 -33.33 20.31 44.05
C SER A 440 -33.27 20.20 42.53
N TYR A 441 -33.20 21.33 41.85
CA TYR A 441 -33.00 21.45 40.40
C TYR A 441 -31.58 21.95 40.11
N TYR A 442 -30.95 21.39 39.08
CA TYR A 442 -29.58 21.70 38.67
C TYR A 442 -29.58 22.29 37.27
N PHE A 443 -28.70 23.26 37.01
CA PHE A 443 -28.70 24.03 35.77
C PHE A 443 -27.35 23.97 35.07
N CYS A 444 -27.38 23.97 33.73
CA CYS A 444 -26.18 23.96 32.89
C CYS A 444 -25.48 25.33 32.85
N SER A 445 -26.19 26.40 33.20
CA SER A 445 -25.68 27.77 33.19
C SER A 445 -26.44 28.68 34.16
N ASP A 446 -25.79 29.77 34.58
CA ASP A 446 -26.39 30.83 35.40
C ASP A 446 -27.58 31.52 34.70
N THR A 447 -27.62 31.48 33.36
CA THR A 447 -28.75 31.97 32.57
C THR A 447 -29.97 31.09 32.73
N CYS A 448 -29.81 29.76 32.66
CA CYS A 448 -30.90 28.81 32.86
C CYS A 448 -31.39 28.86 34.31
N GLN A 449 -30.47 28.95 35.28
CA GLN A 449 -30.81 29.15 36.68
C GLN A 449 -31.67 30.42 36.89
N ARG A 450 -31.28 31.56 36.31
CA ARG A 450 -32.05 32.81 36.41
C ARG A 450 -33.41 32.75 35.70
N GLN A 451 -33.51 32.04 34.59
CA GLN A 451 -34.79 31.83 33.89
C GLN A 451 -35.74 30.96 34.72
N PHE A 452 -35.21 29.92 35.37
CA PHE A 452 -35.99 29.11 36.31
C PHE A 452 -36.47 29.94 37.50
N THR A 453 -35.61 30.76 38.11
CA THR A 453 -36.00 31.64 39.24
C THR A 453 -37.12 32.62 38.87
N LYS A 454 -37.11 33.13 37.63
CA LYS A 454 -38.12 34.10 37.16
C LYS A 454 -39.49 33.50 36.93
N THR A 455 -39.57 32.23 36.55
CA THR A 455 -40.86 31.56 36.25
C THR A 455 -40.79 30.06 36.58
N PRO A 456 -40.64 29.67 37.87
CA PRO A 456 -40.42 28.28 38.25
C PRO A 456 -41.58 27.37 37.84
N GLU A 457 -42.81 27.88 37.96
CA GLU A 457 -44.04 27.13 37.65
C GLU A 457 -44.16 26.71 36.18
N ARG A 458 -43.46 27.41 35.27
CA ARG A 458 -43.44 27.05 33.85
C ARG A 458 -42.64 25.77 33.57
N TYR A 459 -41.70 25.44 34.46
CA TYR A 459 -40.75 24.34 34.28
C TYR A 459 -40.96 23.21 35.29
N VAL A 460 -41.82 23.41 36.29
CA VAL A 460 -42.19 22.42 37.29
C VAL A 460 -43.62 21.96 37.02
N THR A 461 -43.77 20.84 36.31
CA THR A 461 -45.07 20.20 36.10
C THR A 461 -45.55 19.48 37.37
N LYS A 462 -46.85 19.62 37.70
CA LYS A 462 -47.56 19.00 38.84
C LYS A 462 -48.06 17.57 38.47
N PRO A 463 -48.18 16.61 39.42
CA PRO A 463 -48.13 15.16 39.12
C PRO A 463 -49.50 14.45 38.99
N GLU A 464 -49.56 13.45 38.10
CA GLU A 464 -50.38 12.23 38.12
C GLU A 464 -49.47 11.11 37.56
N GLU A 465 -49.55 9.82 37.86
CA GLU A 465 -49.96 8.98 38.98
C GLU A 465 -49.43 7.58 38.59
N SER A 466 -49.36 6.64 39.54
CA SER A 466 -48.62 5.37 39.46
C SER A 466 -48.90 4.45 38.25
N SER A 467 -47.86 3.77 37.77
CA SER A 467 -47.78 2.30 37.88
C SER A 467 -46.39 1.77 37.45
N ALA A 468 -45.86 0.88 38.28
CA ALA A 468 -44.84 -0.12 37.94
C ALA A 468 -45.52 -1.50 38.07
N PRO A 469 -44.89 -2.62 37.70
CA PRO A 469 -44.09 -2.93 36.52
C PRO A 469 -44.65 -4.19 35.80
N GLU A 470 -44.58 -4.30 34.47
CA GLU A 470 -44.78 -5.61 33.84
C GLU A 470 -43.95 -5.83 32.56
N ARG A 471 -43.02 -6.78 32.70
CA ARG A 471 -42.56 -7.78 31.72
C ARG A 471 -42.30 -7.32 30.28
N VAL A 472 -41.03 -7.00 29.99
CA VAL A 472 -40.52 -7.00 28.61
C VAL A 472 -40.35 -8.45 28.16
N GLU A 473 -41.38 -8.97 27.50
CA GLU A 473 -41.22 -10.04 26.52
C GLU A 473 -40.51 -9.51 25.26
N SER A 474 -39.76 -10.41 24.68
CA SER A 474 -38.77 -10.23 23.63
C SER A 474 -39.32 -9.99 22.22
N LEU A 475 -38.56 -9.20 21.43
CA LEU A 475 -38.43 -9.13 19.95
C LEU A 475 -39.40 -8.23 19.14
N PRO A 476 -39.05 -7.73 17.93
CA PRO A 476 -37.72 -7.49 17.33
C PRO A 476 -37.52 -6.03 16.84
N LYS A 477 -36.27 -5.69 16.49
CA LYS A 477 -35.86 -4.45 15.83
C LYS A 477 -36.68 -4.18 14.56
N ALA A 478 -37.38 -3.06 14.51
CA ALA A 478 -37.75 -2.40 13.26
C ALA A 478 -36.87 -1.17 13.08
N GLN A 479 -35.96 -1.24 12.12
CA GLN A 479 -35.15 -0.12 11.66
C GLN A 479 -36.09 0.90 11.02
N VAL A 480 -36.28 2.06 11.66
CA VAL A 480 -36.83 3.22 10.97
C VAL A 480 -35.70 3.73 10.07
N ALA A 481 -35.85 3.58 8.76
CA ALA A 481 -34.91 4.10 7.79
C ALA A 481 -34.81 5.63 7.97
N PRO A 482 -33.60 6.22 7.96
CA PRO A 482 -33.46 7.66 8.08
C PRO A 482 -34.12 8.34 6.89
N GLU A 483 -34.87 9.42 7.17
CA GLU A 483 -35.41 10.29 6.14
C GLU A 483 -34.22 11.03 5.51
N LYS A 484 -33.94 10.72 4.24
CA LYS A 484 -32.77 11.23 3.52
C LYS A 484 -33.20 12.31 2.55
N THR A 485 -32.45 13.40 2.54
CA THR A 485 -32.72 14.58 1.71
C THR A 485 -31.45 15.04 1.02
N GLN A 486 -31.55 15.90 -0.01
CA GLN A 486 -30.37 16.40 -0.72
C GLN A 486 -29.93 17.75 -0.17
N ASP A 487 -28.62 17.89 0.08
CA ASP A 487 -27.98 19.17 0.40
C ASP A 487 -28.11 20.13 -0.80
N PRO A 488 -28.78 21.29 -0.66
CA PRO A 488 -28.97 22.23 -1.77
C PRO A 488 -27.67 22.84 -2.32
N ALA A 489 -26.60 22.88 -1.53
CA ALA A 489 -25.34 23.52 -1.91
C ALA A 489 -24.43 22.59 -2.73
N CYS A 490 -24.51 21.27 -2.51
CA CYS A 490 -23.62 20.30 -3.17
C CYS A 490 -24.32 19.08 -3.78
N GLY A 491 -25.61 18.85 -3.51
CA GLY A 491 -26.41 17.74 -4.03
C GLY A 491 -26.17 16.39 -3.36
N HIS A 492 -25.33 16.32 -2.32
CA HIS A 492 -25.10 15.08 -1.58
C HIS A 492 -26.30 14.69 -0.73
N GLU A 493 -26.53 13.39 -0.59
CA GLU A 493 -27.57 12.81 0.26
C GLU A 493 -27.19 12.98 1.74
N VAL A 494 -28.10 13.55 2.53
CA VAL A 494 -27.92 13.90 3.92
C VAL A 494 -28.98 13.20 4.76
N ASP A 495 -28.53 12.61 5.86
CA ASP A 495 -29.38 12.09 6.91
C ASP A 495 -29.90 13.26 7.77
N GLU A 496 -31.21 13.49 7.77
CA GLU A 496 -31.80 14.63 8.48
C GLU A 496 -31.55 14.57 9.99
N THR A 497 -31.57 13.38 10.58
CA THR A 497 -31.33 13.16 12.01
C THR A 497 -29.89 13.49 12.40
N GLN A 498 -28.91 13.09 11.58
CA GLN A 498 -27.50 13.37 11.80
C GLN A 498 -27.19 14.86 11.59
N ALA A 499 -27.78 15.48 10.56
CA ALA A 499 -27.61 16.91 10.29
C ALA A 499 -28.22 17.79 11.40
N LYS A 500 -29.40 17.42 11.93
CA LYS A 500 -30.01 18.08 13.10
C LYS A 500 -29.11 17.96 14.34
N ALA A 501 -28.63 16.74 14.63
CA ALA A 501 -27.76 16.49 15.78
C ALA A 501 -26.41 17.25 15.68
N ALA A 502 -25.91 17.47 14.47
CA ALA A 502 -24.66 18.19 14.20
C ALA A 502 -24.83 19.70 14.03
N GLY A 503 -26.06 20.25 14.12
CA GLY A 503 -26.33 21.67 13.88
C GLY A 503 -26.10 22.13 12.44
N LEU A 504 -26.18 21.21 11.48
CA LEU A 504 -25.98 21.44 10.04
C LEU A 504 -27.33 21.68 9.34
N THR A 505 -28.12 22.61 9.87
CA THR A 505 -29.44 22.99 9.35
C THR A 505 -29.58 24.49 9.22
N SER A 506 -30.30 24.96 8.20
CA SER A 506 -30.64 26.38 8.02
C SER A 506 -32.10 26.53 7.60
N ILE A 507 -32.77 27.59 8.06
CA ILE A 507 -34.18 27.85 7.79
C ILE A 507 -34.27 29.04 6.83
N TYR A 508 -34.82 28.82 5.65
CA TYR A 508 -34.99 29.88 4.63
C TYR A 508 -36.39 29.82 4.02
N LYS A 509 -37.09 30.96 3.97
CA LYS A 509 -38.50 31.09 3.54
C LYS A 509 -39.44 30.04 4.20
N GLY A 510 -39.22 29.74 5.49
CA GLY A 510 -40.05 28.82 6.28
C GLY A 510 -39.80 27.32 6.05
N LYS A 511 -38.82 26.95 5.21
CA LYS A 511 -38.39 25.57 4.99
C LYS A 511 -37.03 25.32 5.64
N THR A 512 -36.87 24.18 6.30
CA THR A 512 -35.58 23.73 6.87
C THR A 512 -34.80 22.96 5.82
N TYR A 513 -33.53 23.32 5.64
CA TYR A 513 -32.58 22.69 4.75
C TYR A 513 -31.46 22.03 5.56
N TYR A 514 -30.96 20.90 5.07
CA TYR A 514 -29.99 20.05 5.76
C TYR A 514 -28.71 19.95 4.94
N PHE A 515 -27.55 19.99 5.60
CA PHE A 515 -26.25 20.08 4.93
C PHE A 515 -25.32 18.94 5.33
N CYS A 516 -24.54 18.44 4.37
CA CYS A 516 -23.57 17.36 4.60
C CYS A 516 -22.32 17.86 5.34
N SER A 517 -22.07 19.16 5.33
CA SER A 517 -20.90 19.76 5.96
C SER A 517 -21.15 21.19 6.42
N TYR A 518 -20.34 21.64 7.38
CA TYR A 518 -20.34 23.03 7.86
C TYR A 518 -20.09 24.04 6.72
N ARG A 519 -19.27 23.66 5.73
CA ARG A 519 -18.95 24.49 4.57
C ARG A 519 -20.17 24.72 3.68
N CYS A 520 -20.96 23.67 3.42
CA CYS A 520 -22.19 23.75 2.64
C CYS A 520 -23.25 24.61 3.34
N ASN A 521 -23.43 24.42 4.65
CA ASN A 521 -24.33 25.25 5.46
C ASN A 521 -23.94 26.74 5.38
N LYS A 522 -22.64 27.05 5.60
CA LYS A 522 -22.11 28.41 5.51
C LYS A 522 -22.22 29.05 4.13
N GLN A 523 -22.15 28.26 3.06
CA GLN A 523 -22.29 28.78 1.69
C GLN A 523 -23.74 29.08 1.36
N PHE A 524 -24.66 28.20 1.76
CA PHE A 524 -26.09 28.42 1.62
C PHE A 524 -26.56 29.64 2.41
N ASP A 525 -26.14 29.80 3.67
CA ASP A 525 -26.49 30.97 4.50
C ASP A 525 -26.03 32.31 3.89
N LYS A 526 -24.96 32.30 3.09
CA LYS A 526 -24.43 33.51 2.46
C LYS A 526 -25.23 33.93 1.23
N ASP A 527 -25.74 32.97 0.47
CA ASP A 527 -26.50 33.24 -0.76
C ASP A 527 -27.51 32.11 -1.04
N PRO A 528 -28.64 32.06 -0.32
CA PRO A 528 -29.60 30.98 -0.45
C PRO A 528 -30.27 30.93 -1.83
N GLU A 529 -30.47 32.09 -2.47
CA GLU A 529 -31.19 32.15 -3.75
C GLU A 529 -30.39 31.53 -4.89
N ARG A 530 -29.06 31.65 -4.88
CA ARG A 530 -28.15 30.98 -5.84
C ARG A 530 -28.32 29.47 -5.87
N TYR A 531 -28.63 28.84 -4.74
CA TYR A 531 -28.78 27.39 -4.63
C TYR A 531 -30.22 26.92 -4.81
N LEU A 532 -31.19 27.84 -4.81
CA LEU A 532 -32.61 27.55 -4.97
C LEU A 532 -33.15 27.90 -6.37
N HIS A 533 -32.42 28.71 -7.16
CA HIS A 533 -32.79 29.11 -8.52
C HIS A 533 -31.59 29.10 -9.49
N PRO A 534 -31.39 28.03 -10.30
CA PRO A 534 -30.21 27.89 -11.15
C PRO A 534 -30.14 28.79 -12.40
N GLU A 535 -31.11 29.69 -12.65
CA GLU A 535 -31.23 30.42 -13.93
C GLU A 535 -30.86 31.91 -13.90
N ALA A 536 -30.18 32.41 -12.85
CA ALA A 536 -29.71 33.79 -12.82
C ALA A 536 -28.17 33.90 -12.81
N GLN A 537 -27.65 34.20 -14.00
CA GLN A 537 -26.41 34.96 -14.30
C GLN A 537 -25.04 34.24 -14.26
N GLY A 538 -24.39 34.31 -15.42
CA GLY A 538 -22.99 33.95 -15.63
C GLY A 538 -22.00 35.07 -15.29
N GLY A 539 -20.73 34.68 -15.15
CA GLY A 539 -19.62 35.60 -14.96
C GLY A 539 -18.44 34.96 -14.22
N SER A 540 -17.43 34.55 -14.99
CA SER A 540 -16.00 34.33 -14.67
C SER A 540 -15.54 34.11 -13.20
N GLY A 541 -14.80 33.02 -12.98
CA GLY A 541 -13.65 33.05 -12.06
C GLY A 541 -13.45 31.81 -11.19
N GLY A 542 -12.51 30.94 -11.60
CA GLY A 542 -11.57 30.31 -10.67
C GLY A 542 -11.95 29.00 -9.98
N SER A 543 -11.13 27.97 -10.27
CA SER A 543 -10.83 26.77 -9.46
C SER A 543 -11.90 25.67 -9.43
N GLN A 544 -11.69 24.66 -10.28
CA GLN A 544 -12.40 23.37 -10.22
C GLN A 544 -11.76 22.46 -9.15
N ALA A 545 -12.57 22.07 -8.16
CA ALA A 545 -12.37 20.86 -7.37
C ALA A 545 -13.23 19.73 -7.99
N PRO A 546 -12.83 18.45 -7.90
CA PRO A 546 -13.38 17.38 -8.73
C PRO A 546 -14.81 17.03 -8.33
N VAL A 547 -15.70 17.05 -9.32
CA VAL A 547 -17.07 16.53 -9.23
C VAL A 547 -16.99 15.00 -9.19
N VAL A 548 -17.63 14.37 -8.19
CA VAL A 548 -17.85 12.92 -8.17
C VAL A 548 -18.65 12.55 -9.43
N ALA A 549 -17.97 12.01 -10.44
CA ALA A 549 -18.56 11.73 -11.73
C ALA A 549 -19.53 10.56 -11.62
N LYS A 550 -20.81 10.78 -11.98
CA LYS A 550 -21.71 9.67 -12.31
C LYS A 550 -21.02 8.81 -13.37
N THR A 551 -20.84 7.53 -13.10
CA THR A 551 -20.23 6.56 -14.03
C THR A 551 -21.30 5.78 -14.79
N ALA A 552 -21.15 5.67 -16.11
CA ALA A 552 -21.94 4.81 -17.00
C ALA A 552 -21.04 3.72 -17.58
N GLN A 553 -21.60 2.67 -18.16
CA GLN A 553 -20.80 1.61 -18.81
C GLN A 553 -20.79 1.84 -20.32
N ASP A 554 -19.61 1.76 -20.94
CA ASP A 554 -19.46 1.81 -22.40
C ASP A 554 -20.08 0.53 -23.01
N PRO A 555 -21.10 0.62 -23.88
CA PRO A 555 -21.76 -0.56 -24.45
C PRO A 555 -20.89 -1.34 -25.46
N VAL A 556 -19.78 -0.78 -25.94
CA VAL A 556 -18.87 -1.43 -26.91
C VAL A 556 -17.78 -2.23 -26.21
N CYS A 557 -17.18 -1.68 -25.16
CA CYS A 557 -16.05 -2.32 -24.47
C CYS A 557 -16.32 -2.73 -23.01
N GLY A 558 -17.46 -2.34 -22.45
CA GLY A 558 -17.86 -2.70 -21.07
C GLY A 558 -17.14 -1.93 -19.97
N LEU A 559 -16.29 -0.94 -20.30
CA LEU A 559 -15.53 -0.18 -19.31
C LEU A 559 -16.39 0.91 -18.63
N PRO A 560 -16.13 1.22 -17.35
CA PRO A 560 -16.79 2.32 -16.65
C PRO A 560 -16.29 3.67 -17.16
N VAL A 561 -17.21 4.54 -17.53
CA VAL A 561 -16.99 5.87 -18.12
C VAL A 561 -17.58 6.94 -17.21
N ALA A 562 -16.76 7.93 -16.85
CA ALA A 562 -17.24 9.13 -16.17
C ALA A 562 -18.11 9.97 -17.14
N THR A 563 -19.41 10.11 -16.83
CA THR A 563 -20.39 10.73 -17.74
C THR A 563 -20.13 12.21 -18.01
N GLY A 564 -19.56 12.94 -17.03
CA GLY A 564 -19.17 14.35 -17.17
C GLY A 564 -18.05 14.56 -18.20
N PRO A 565 -16.85 13.97 -17.98
CA PRO A 565 -15.75 14.02 -18.94
C PRO A 565 -16.09 13.49 -20.34
N ALA A 566 -16.91 12.43 -20.43
CA ALA A 566 -17.37 11.91 -21.72
C ALA A 566 -18.27 12.91 -22.46
N LYS A 567 -19.19 13.58 -21.75
CA LYS A 567 -20.05 14.63 -22.33
C LYS A 567 -19.25 15.85 -22.77
N GLN A 568 -18.27 16.28 -21.97
CA GLN A 568 -17.38 17.40 -22.31
C GLN A 568 -16.49 17.10 -23.53
N ALA A 569 -16.05 15.85 -23.66
CA ALA A 569 -15.22 15.39 -24.78
C ALA A 569 -16.03 15.03 -26.05
N GLY A 570 -17.35 15.20 -26.07
CA GLY A 570 -18.19 14.77 -27.20
C GLY A 570 -18.27 13.25 -27.38
N ARG A 571 -17.82 12.46 -26.40
CA ARG A 571 -17.85 10.99 -26.37
C ARG A 571 -19.21 10.45 -25.90
N THR A 572 -20.28 10.97 -26.50
CA THR A 572 -21.67 10.57 -26.21
C THR A 572 -22.47 10.39 -27.49
N SER A 573 -23.43 9.48 -27.49
CA SER A 573 -24.32 9.24 -28.63
C SER A 573 -25.74 8.96 -28.13
N GLU A 574 -26.74 9.49 -28.82
CA GLU A 574 -28.15 9.30 -28.50
C GLU A 574 -28.75 8.28 -29.48
N TYR A 575 -29.31 7.19 -28.93
CA TYR A 575 -29.98 6.17 -29.74
C TYR A 575 -31.25 5.70 -29.02
N GLN A 576 -32.38 5.70 -29.72
CA GLN A 576 -33.71 5.37 -29.17
C GLN A 576 -34.11 6.19 -27.91
N GLY A 577 -33.74 7.48 -27.87
CA GLY A 577 -34.06 8.37 -26.74
C GLY A 577 -33.27 8.11 -25.47
N LYS A 578 -32.21 7.29 -25.54
CA LYS A 578 -31.27 7.05 -24.44
C LYS A 578 -29.87 7.54 -24.83
N MET A 579 -29.23 8.24 -23.89
CA MET A 579 -27.86 8.72 -24.02
C MET A 579 -26.86 7.64 -23.58
N TYR A 580 -25.88 7.34 -24.44
CA TYR A 580 -24.77 6.43 -24.20
C TYR A 580 -23.45 7.19 -24.09
N TYR A 581 -22.53 6.69 -23.25
CA TYR A 581 -21.25 7.32 -22.93
C TYR A 581 -20.12 6.37 -23.28
N PHE A 582 -19.05 6.88 -23.91
CA PHE A 582 -17.96 6.06 -24.42
C PHE A 582 -16.63 6.41 -23.80
N ASP A 583 -15.82 5.38 -23.54
CA ASP A 583 -14.48 5.51 -22.99
C ASP A 583 -13.49 6.08 -24.02
N THR A 584 -13.71 5.78 -25.31
CA THR A 584 -12.86 6.30 -26.39
C THR A 584 -13.69 6.74 -27.58
N ASP A 585 -13.14 7.63 -28.40
CA ASP A 585 -13.75 8.01 -29.69
C ASP A 585 -13.90 6.79 -30.61
N GLY A 586 -13.00 5.79 -30.50
CA GLY A 586 -13.10 4.53 -31.22
C GLY A 586 -14.33 3.71 -30.83
N CYS A 587 -14.67 3.65 -29.54
CA CYS A 587 -15.91 3.01 -29.08
C CYS A 587 -17.14 3.75 -29.59
N LYS A 588 -17.15 5.10 -29.50
CA LYS A 588 -18.23 5.91 -30.06
C LYS A 588 -18.43 5.67 -31.55
N GLN A 589 -17.35 5.70 -32.34
CA GLN A 589 -17.42 5.50 -33.79
C GLN A 589 -17.92 4.10 -34.17
N ARG A 590 -17.56 3.06 -33.41
CA ARG A 590 -18.08 1.70 -33.62
C ARG A 590 -19.56 1.60 -33.28
N PHE A 591 -19.97 2.21 -32.17
CA PHE A 591 -21.38 2.26 -31.76
C PHE A 591 -22.22 3.03 -32.78
N ASP A 592 -21.78 4.21 -33.23
CA ASP A 592 -22.52 5.03 -34.20
C ASP A 592 -22.70 4.34 -35.56
N LYS A 593 -21.79 3.42 -35.92
CA LYS A 593 -21.87 2.63 -37.16
C LYS A 593 -22.90 1.51 -37.09
N ASP A 594 -23.04 0.86 -35.93
CA ASP A 594 -24.00 -0.22 -35.73
C ASP A 594 -24.48 -0.28 -34.27
N PRO A 595 -25.41 0.61 -33.86
CA PRO A 595 -25.89 0.65 -32.48
C PRO A 595 -26.69 -0.59 -32.09
N GLN A 596 -27.36 -1.24 -33.06
CA GLN A 596 -28.20 -2.40 -32.79
C GLN A 596 -27.37 -3.61 -32.40
N HIS A 597 -26.20 -3.81 -33.01
CA HIS A 597 -25.30 -4.91 -32.65
C HIS A 597 -24.89 -4.90 -31.16
N TYR A 598 -24.62 -3.72 -30.59
CA TYR A 598 -24.20 -3.59 -29.20
C TYR A 598 -25.36 -3.50 -28.19
N LEU A 599 -26.60 -3.32 -28.67
CA LEU A 599 -27.80 -3.20 -27.83
C LEU A 599 -28.74 -4.41 -27.92
N SER A 600 -28.55 -5.29 -28.90
CA SER A 600 -29.31 -6.53 -29.05
C SER A 600 -28.70 -7.64 -28.18
N GLY A 601 -28.98 -7.61 -26.86
CA GLY A 601 -28.48 -8.70 -25.99
C GLY A 601 -28.62 -8.54 -24.48
N SER A 602 -29.77 -8.11 -23.95
CA SER A 602 -30.15 -8.43 -22.56
C SER A 602 -30.91 -9.76 -22.52
N SER A 603 -30.18 -10.86 -22.57
CA SER A 603 -30.65 -12.20 -22.17
C SER A 603 -29.42 -13.00 -21.72
N GLY A 604 -29.45 -13.49 -20.48
CA GLY A 604 -28.30 -14.13 -19.85
C GLY A 604 -27.73 -15.29 -20.67
N ALA A 605 -26.45 -15.19 -20.98
CA ALA A 605 -25.61 -16.31 -21.40
C ALA A 605 -24.20 -16.08 -20.87
N THR A 606 -23.81 -16.91 -19.90
CA THR A 606 -22.42 -17.13 -19.50
C THR A 606 -21.59 -17.43 -20.75
N LEU A 607 -20.59 -16.59 -21.06
CA LEU A 607 -19.58 -16.96 -22.05
C LEU A 607 -18.84 -18.21 -21.54
N PRO A 608 -18.63 -19.25 -22.38
CA PRO A 608 -17.88 -20.43 -21.96
C PRO A 608 -16.43 -20.03 -21.70
N GLN A 609 -16.01 -20.12 -20.43
CA GLN A 609 -14.60 -20.28 -20.11
C GLN A 609 -14.18 -21.67 -20.55
N THR A 610 -13.66 -21.78 -21.77
CA THR A 610 -12.79 -22.91 -22.14
C THR A 610 -11.36 -22.41 -22.17
N TYR A 611 -10.75 -22.32 -20.99
CA TYR A 611 -9.33 -22.63 -20.90
C TYR A 611 -9.18 -24.15 -21.06
N PRO A 612 -8.20 -24.67 -21.81
CA PRO A 612 -7.93 -26.09 -21.81
C PRO A 612 -7.63 -26.51 -20.37
N GLN A 613 -8.49 -27.38 -19.82
CA GLN A 613 -8.28 -27.99 -18.51
C GLN A 613 -6.97 -28.77 -18.56
N VAL A 614 -5.98 -28.34 -17.78
CA VAL A 614 -4.77 -29.11 -17.53
C VAL A 614 -5.19 -30.40 -16.82
N PRO A 615 -4.85 -31.59 -17.32
CA PRO A 615 -5.20 -32.84 -16.65
C PRO A 615 -4.55 -32.89 -15.27
N THR A 616 -5.34 -32.99 -14.22
CA THR A 616 -4.90 -33.16 -12.81
C THR A 616 -4.40 -34.57 -12.50
N ASN A 617 -4.06 -35.37 -13.52
CA ASN A 617 -3.48 -36.70 -13.32
C ASN A 617 -1.94 -36.60 -13.26
N PRO A 618 -1.31 -36.87 -12.10
CA PRO A 618 0.14 -36.77 -11.93
C PRO A 618 0.95 -37.72 -12.84
N ASP A 619 0.35 -38.81 -13.34
CA ASP A 619 1.04 -39.76 -14.23
C ASP A 619 1.15 -39.28 -15.69
N LEU A 620 0.35 -38.30 -16.11
CA LEU A 620 0.40 -37.73 -17.48
C LEU A 620 1.49 -36.66 -17.63
N LEU A 621 1.90 -36.00 -16.54
CA LEU A 621 2.98 -35.01 -16.53
C LEU A 621 4.38 -35.64 -16.61
N LEU A 622 4.52 -36.93 -16.27
CA LEU A 622 5.78 -37.67 -16.39
C LEU A 622 6.01 -38.27 -17.78
N ARG A 623 4.97 -38.42 -18.61
CA ARG A 623 5.10 -38.89 -19.99
C ARG A 623 5.44 -37.77 -20.98
N LEU A 624 4.88 -36.58 -20.80
CA LEU A 624 5.16 -35.42 -21.67
C LEU A 624 6.57 -34.83 -21.50
N ARG A 625 7.32 -35.21 -20.46
CA ARG A 625 8.72 -34.80 -20.25
C ARG A 625 9.76 -35.75 -20.86
N ARG A 626 9.35 -36.93 -21.34
CA ARG A 626 10.27 -37.97 -21.82
C ARG A 626 10.48 -37.96 -23.34
N ASP A 627 9.54 -37.41 -24.10
CA ASP A 627 9.58 -37.47 -25.57
C ASP A 627 10.25 -36.25 -26.24
N SER A 628 10.64 -35.23 -25.47
CA SER A 628 11.27 -34.01 -26.02
C SER A 628 12.81 -34.02 -26.03
N ILE A 629 13.45 -35.11 -25.59
CA ILE A 629 14.92 -35.22 -25.56
C ILE A 629 15.34 -36.52 -26.25
N ARG A 630 15.33 -36.55 -27.59
CA ARG A 630 16.23 -37.36 -28.44
C ARG A 630 16.07 -37.06 -29.95
N ALA A 631 16.96 -36.20 -30.44
CA ALA A 631 17.80 -36.34 -31.64
C ALA A 631 17.27 -36.61 -33.09
N ILE A 632 17.50 -35.59 -33.97
CA ILE A 632 18.20 -35.60 -35.32
C ILE A 632 17.42 -36.17 -36.56
N PRO A 633 17.66 -35.83 -37.88
CA PRO A 633 18.30 -34.73 -38.68
C PRO A 633 17.39 -34.10 -39.81
N PRO A 634 17.88 -33.19 -40.72
CA PRO A 634 17.04 -32.46 -41.69
C PRO A 634 16.97 -33.07 -43.11
N GLY A 635 15.88 -32.80 -43.84
CA GLY A 635 15.85 -32.83 -45.32
C GLY A 635 14.58 -33.36 -46.00
N LYS A 636 14.05 -32.53 -46.92
CA LYS A 636 13.16 -32.81 -48.07
C LYS A 636 11.67 -33.21 -47.83
N GLY A 637 10.79 -32.36 -48.39
CA GLY A 637 9.92 -32.78 -49.50
C GLY A 637 8.46 -33.14 -49.21
N GLN A 638 7.58 -32.18 -49.50
CA GLN A 638 6.29 -32.30 -50.23
C GLN A 638 5.10 -33.13 -49.71
N ALA A 639 3.94 -32.50 -49.98
CA ALA A 639 2.59 -33.04 -50.20
C ALA A 639 1.74 -33.35 -48.96
N LEU A 640 0.69 -32.55 -48.73
CA LEU A 640 -0.68 -32.82 -49.21
C LEU A 640 -1.59 -31.64 -48.86
N LEU A 641 -2.12 -30.98 -49.89
CA LEU A 641 -3.30 -30.12 -49.87
C LEU A 641 -4.48 -30.98 -50.37
N GLU A 642 -5.64 -30.86 -49.74
CA GLU A 642 -6.94 -31.18 -50.35
C GLU A 642 -7.87 -29.96 -50.22
N ASP A 643 -8.81 -29.85 -51.16
CA ASP A 643 -9.20 -28.62 -51.86
C ASP A 643 -10.40 -27.81 -51.29
N PRO A 644 -10.61 -26.56 -51.76
CA PRO A 644 -11.85 -25.80 -51.65
C PRO A 644 -12.76 -25.98 -52.90
N PRO A 645 -14.04 -25.54 -52.88
CA PRO A 645 -14.96 -25.80 -53.98
C PRO A 645 -14.87 -24.81 -55.17
N GLN A 646 -14.88 -25.42 -56.37
CA GLN A 646 -15.42 -25.07 -57.71
C GLN A 646 -16.36 -23.84 -57.83
N GLU A 647 -16.54 -23.10 -58.94
CA GLU A 647 -16.13 -23.16 -60.36
C GLU A 647 -16.45 -21.79 -61.01
N SER A 648 -15.69 -21.33 -62.02
CA SER A 648 -16.22 -20.83 -63.32
C SER A 648 -15.11 -20.18 -64.17
N GLN A 649 -15.29 -20.34 -65.49
CA GLN A 649 -14.30 -20.41 -66.55
C GLN A 649 -13.89 -19.04 -67.10
N VAL A 650 -12.70 -18.95 -67.73
CA VAL A 650 -12.47 -18.54 -69.14
C VAL A 650 -10.95 -18.59 -69.47
N LYS A 651 -10.60 -19.26 -70.58
CA LYS A 651 -9.26 -19.43 -71.20
C LYS A 651 -8.89 -18.20 -72.07
N PRO A 652 -7.61 -17.89 -72.39
CA PRO A 652 -6.91 -18.66 -73.43
C PRO A 652 -5.36 -18.81 -73.32
N ALA A 653 -4.91 -19.90 -73.96
CA ALA A 653 -3.63 -20.28 -74.59
C ALA A 653 -2.32 -19.50 -74.36
N ALA A 654 -1.27 -20.26 -74.01
CA ALA A 654 0.15 -19.94 -74.22
C ALA A 654 0.72 -20.65 -75.47
N PRO A 655 1.78 -20.12 -76.12
CA PRO A 655 2.63 -20.87 -77.06
C PRO A 655 3.82 -21.55 -76.36
N GLN A 656 4.31 -22.62 -77.02
CA GLN A 656 5.20 -23.66 -76.52
C GLN A 656 6.71 -23.44 -76.85
N THR A 657 7.55 -24.19 -76.11
CA THR A 657 8.86 -24.83 -76.45
C THR A 657 10.15 -23.98 -76.63
N PRO A 658 11.39 -24.55 -76.54
CA PRO A 658 11.88 -25.87 -76.10
C PRO A 658 13.09 -25.83 -75.10
N PRO A 659 13.66 -26.97 -74.64
CA PRO A 659 14.60 -27.06 -73.52
C PRO A 659 16.09 -27.00 -73.92
N MET A 660 16.94 -26.54 -72.99
CA MET A 660 18.40 -26.56 -73.07
C MET A 660 19.00 -27.46 -71.97
N GLN A 661 20.07 -28.16 -72.32
CA GLN A 661 20.69 -29.30 -71.61
C GLN A 661 21.24 -29.01 -70.20
N PRO A 662 21.38 -30.05 -69.35
CA PRO A 662 21.81 -29.93 -67.94
C PRO A 662 23.35 -29.79 -67.79
N PRO A 663 23.84 -28.96 -66.85
CA PRO A 663 25.24 -28.94 -66.47
C PRO A 663 25.60 -29.99 -65.39
N ALA A 664 26.85 -30.43 -65.45
CA ALA A 664 27.46 -31.50 -64.67
C ALA A 664 27.55 -31.25 -63.14
N GLN A 665 27.61 -32.35 -62.39
CA GLN A 665 27.75 -32.38 -60.93
C GLN A 665 29.13 -31.90 -60.43
N PRO A 666 29.21 -31.19 -59.29
CA PRO A 666 30.48 -30.85 -58.64
C PRO A 666 30.93 -31.91 -57.61
N THR A 667 32.22 -32.25 -57.66
CA THR A 667 32.97 -33.08 -56.70
C THR A 667 33.20 -32.38 -55.33
N PRO A 668 33.29 -33.14 -54.22
CA PRO A 668 33.45 -32.60 -52.87
C PRO A 668 34.92 -32.21 -52.52
N PRO A 669 35.13 -31.30 -51.54
CA PRO A 669 36.45 -30.79 -51.16
C PRO A 669 37.23 -31.71 -50.21
N PRO A 670 38.58 -31.59 -50.14
CA PRO A 670 39.45 -32.44 -49.32
C PRO A 670 39.54 -31.98 -47.84
N GLN A 671 39.75 -32.96 -46.95
CA GLN A 671 39.91 -32.77 -45.49
C GLN A 671 41.31 -32.23 -45.11
N PRO A 672 41.43 -31.43 -44.03
CA PRO A 672 42.72 -30.94 -43.53
C PRO A 672 43.47 -31.97 -42.67
N GLN A 673 44.77 -32.13 -42.94
CA GLN A 673 45.72 -32.98 -42.20
C GLN A 673 46.28 -32.28 -40.96
N ALA A 674 46.54 -33.05 -39.89
CA ALA A 674 47.13 -32.61 -38.63
C ALA A 674 48.65 -32.35 -38.75
N PRO A 675 49.22 -31.43 -37.95
CA PRO A 675 50.65 -31.11 -37.98
C PRO A 675 51.54 -32.16 -37.26
N PRO A 676 52.81 -32.33 -37.68
CA PRO A 676 53.73 -33.33 -37.14
C PRO A 676 54.36 -32.90 -35.79
N PRO A 677 54.86 -33.86 -34.99
CA PRO A 677 55.44 -33.59 -33.66
C PRO A 677 56.88 -33.03 -33.75
N PRO A 678 57.30 -32.18 -32.79
CA PRO A 678 58.67 -31.69 -32.74
C PRO A 678 59.65 -32.69 -32.10
N HIS A 679 60.88 -32.65 -32.62
CA HIS A 679 62.04 -33.45 -32.25
C HIS A 679 62.49 -33.30 -30.78
N ARG A 680 62.87 -34.42 -30.16
CA ARG A 680 63.66 -34.51 -28.92
C ARG A 680 65.15 -34.28 -29.20
N PRO A 681 65.87 -33.51 -28.36
CA PRO A 681 67.30 -33.70 -28.11
C PRO A 681 67.56 -34.45 -26.78
N PRO A 682 68.80 -34.94 -26.54
CA PRO A 682 69.07 -36.02 -25.59
C PRO A 682 69.62 -35.57 -24.23
N GLY A 683 69.44 -36.42 -23.21
CA GLY A 683 70.46 -36.69 -22.18
C GLY A 683 70.41 -35.92 -20.84
N GLY A 684 70.43 -36.70 -19.75
CA GLY A 684 70.78 -36.31 -18.37
C GLY A 684 69.56 -35.91 -17.51
N GLY A 685 69.29 -36.42 -16.31
CA GLY A 685 70.08 -37.16 -15.32
C GLY A 685 69.70 -36.62 -13.91
N GLY A 686 69.33 -37.51 -12.97
CA GLY A 686 69.13 -37.23 -11.53
C GLY A 686 67.86 -36.44 -11.20
N HIS A 687 67.18 -36.55 -10.06
CA HIS A 687 67.33 -37.21 -8.76
C HIS A 687 65.90 -37.15 -8.14
N GLN A 688 65.34 -38.25 -7.62
CA GLN A 688 65.17 -38.55 -6.18
C GLN A 688 64.28 -37.60 -5.34
N HIS A 689 63.31 -38.24 -4.64
CA HIS A 689 62.67 -37.90 -3.35
C HIS A 689 61.91 -36.56 -3.24
N ASP A 690 60.73 -36.43 -2.64
CA ASP A 690 59.84 -37.24 -1.80
C ASP A 690 58.38 -36.82 -2.08
#